data_AF-A0A9D6T9L8-F1
#
_entry.id   AF-A0A9D6T9L8-F1
#
_cell.length_a   1.000
_cell.length_b   1.000
_cell.length_c   1.000
_cell.angle_alpha   90.00
_cell.angle_beta   90.00
_cell.angle_gamma   90.00
#
_symmetry.space_group_name_H-M   'P 1'
#
loop_
_entity.id
_entity.type
_entity.pdbx_description
1 polymer ?
#
loop_
_entity_poly.entity_id
_entity_poly.type
_entity_poly.pdbx_seq_one_letter_code
_entity_poly.pdbx_strand_id
1 'polypeptide(L)'
;MESLAAVLRRIPLFAELPPGSFARVIADLREEYHEAGTVLCYEGDEARDFYIIKSGEVEVLVNRGGGQRELVAINGANDWFGERALFSDRPRSATVVARTTVALWRLPKEKFDNLVEENPWLIRYFTQVIGDRLYRNNRELSKLQAAFSQQMAALFAAEPPARRGLLVRTAVLSTLDPALVRQLEGGNDVAEELAAIEAAGVWAARHHNGLSFLEAVREFLLDRLEAEVGADGVRALQRQAAAWYERAGRWELAVDQWLAAAEFRAAAVLLARHLDTLFDSGRFDLLQGWVSRLPEPIIAEFLPALLERMNAALRAPAAKPARARWLSAIAASAAWRWVGAAAGLSVGLGLWLAPPLAGLPVPGMHMLALLAWAAVFWAFDVLPDYVVGLVMIIAWILLAVVPSEVALSGFTASPFFIIIGVLGIAASLQSSGLLFRLALHVLRRFPLTYRGQALGLALSGTAISSCIPDVTSGVALAGPIILAQSESLGYGRLSRGSAGLAMAAVLGFGQMSPFFLTGAAENLLAWGLLPEAARAQISWGGWALAALPLALVTFVSGFVATMLFFPAEFPPTVSPGLIETQIEALGRPSRAELVNGAVLLAAMLGWISGPYHGVDAAWVAMSGLAVLLAADLLDRATFRAGIYWDFLFYLGAVLGLTGVVRHVGVDRWIIDLLTPMLAPLAASPGRFLLMMALVIFAARFVLPSFPLVSLLTITVVPIAAGAGIDPLPLVLVLCTAVTVWFLPYQSTYYLALYFSTKEKAFTHGQVRLLAWSYGLIYLLAIAAAIPYWRLLGLLP
;
A
#
# COMPACT_ATOMS: atom_id res chain seq x y z
N MET A 1 -17.16 -22.98 -34.05
CA MET A 1 -17.24 -21.78 -33.18
C MET A 1 -16.98 -22.24 -31.76
N GLU A 2 -16.04 -21.60 -31.08
CA GLU A 2 -15.73 -21.89 -29.67
C GLU A 2 -16.94 -21.51 -28.79
N SER A 3 -17.24 -22.29 -27.74
CA SER A 3 -18.42 -22.02 -26.91
C SER A 3 -18.19 -20.78 -26.02
N LEU A 4 -19.24 -19.96 -25.80
CA LEU A 4 -19.19 -18.80 -24.91
C LEU A 4 -18.58 -19.15 -23.53
N ALA A 5 -18.93 -20.33 -23.01
CA ALA A 5 -18.37 -20.84 -21.76
C ALA A 5 -16.85 -21.05 -21.82
N ALA A 6 -16.30 -21.53 -22.94
CA ALA A 6 -14.86 -21.73 -23.11
C ALA A 6 -14.11 -20.38 -23.19
N VAL A 7 -14.69 -19.38 -23.86
CA VAL A 7 -14.10 -18.03 -23.94
C VAL A 7 -14.13 -17.33 -22.58
N LEU A 8 -15.26 -17.37 -21.87
CA LEU A 8 -15.39 -16.77 -20.55
C LEU A 8 -14.45 -17.41 -19.53
N ARG A 9 -14.21 -18.73 -19.59
CA ARG A 9 -13.26 -19.41 -18.69
C ARG A 9 -11.80 -19.00 -18.90
N ARG A 10 -11.45 -18.41 -20.06
CA ARG A 10 -10.10 -17.86 -20.30
C ARG A 10 -9.90 -16.48 -19.71
N ILE A 11 -10.99 -15.75 -19.45
CA ILE A 11 -10.94 -14.45 -18.80
C ILE A 11 -10.73 -14.72 -17.30
N PRO A 12 -9.61 -14.29 -16.70
CA PRO A 12 -9.31 -14.65 -15.31
C PRO A 12 -10.37 -14.16 -14.31
N LEU A 13 -11.11 -13.10 -14.66
CA LEU A 13 -12.28 -12.61 -13.93
C LEU A 13 -13.38 -13.67 -13.73
N PHE A 14 -13.62 -14.52 -14.75
CA PHE A 14 -14.71 -15.51 -14.74
C PHE A 14 -14.19 -16.95 -14.62
N ALA A 15 -12.87 -17.16 -14.69
CA ALA A 15 -12.21 -18.45 -14.69
C ALA A 15 -12.50 -19.28 -13.42
N GLU A 16 -12.61 -18.62 -12.27
CA GLU A 16 -12.80 -19.26 -10.96
C GLU A 16 -14.24 -19.15 -10.43
N LEU A 17 -15.19 -18.68 -11.24
CA LEU A 17 -16.58 -18.59 -10.79
C LEU A 17 -17.20 -19.98 -10.54
N PRO A 18 -17.94 -20.14 -9.43
CA PRO A 18 -18.74 -21.33 -9.18
C PRO A 18 -19.71 -21.60 -10.34
N PRO A 19 -20.05 -22.88 -10.63
CA PRO A 19 -20.91 -23.22 -11.77
C PRO A 19 -22.24 -22.46 -11.82
N GLY A 20 -22.86 -22.19 -10.67
CA GLY A 20 -24.11 -21.43 -10.58
C GLY A 20 -23.93 -19.95 -10.95
N SER A 21 -22.93 -19.28 -10.39
CA SER A 21 -22.59 -17.88 -10.70
C SER A 21 -22.15 -17.72 -12.16
N PHE A 22 -21.36 -18.67 -12.66
CA PHE A 22 -20.88 -18.69 -14.04
C PHE A 22 -22.02 -18.85 -15.06
N ALA A 23 -22.99 -19.73 -14.77
CA ALA A 23 -24.18 -19.89 -15.59
C ALA A 23 -25.06 -18.62 -15.62
N ARG A 24 -25.16 -17.89 -14.51
CA ARG A 24 -25.86 -16.60 -14.45
C ARG A 24 -25.15 -15.51 -15.27
N VAL A 25 -23.83 -15.40 -15.17
CA VAL A 25 -23.05 -14.48 -16.02
C VAL A 25 -23.29 -14.76 -17.50
N ILE A 26 -23.27 -16.02 -17.91
CA ILE A 26 -23.60 -16.42 -19.29
C ILE A 26 -25.01 -15.94 -19.68
N ALA A 27 -25.98 -16.06 -18.79
CA ALA A 27 -27.36 -15.65 -19.05
C ALA A 27 -27.55 -14.12 -19.11
N ASP A 28 -26.73 -13.36 -18.37
CA ASP A 28 -26.81 -11.91 -18.29
C ASP A 28 -26.02 -11.17 -19.38
N LEU A 29 -25.11 -11.87 -20.09
CA LEU A 29 -24.35 -11.30 -21.20
C LEU A 29 -25.25 -11.06 -22.42
N ARG A 30 -25.13 -9.85 -22.98
CA ARG A 30 -25.81 -9.47 -24.23
C ARG A 30 -24.81 -9.24 -25.33
N GLU A 31 -25.09 -9.76 -26.51
CA GLU A 31 -24.22 -9.58 -27.66
C GLU A 31 -24.53 -8.27 -28.39
N GLU A 32 -23.49 -7.49 -28.68
CA GLU A 32 -23.56 -6.22 -29.41
C GLU A 32 -22.57 -6.22 -30.56
N TYR A 33 -22.90 -5.51 -31.64
CA TYR A 33 -22.08 -5.38 -32.83
C TYR A 33 -21.87 -3.90 -33.15
N HIS A 34 -20.62 -3.53 -33.43
CA HIS A 34 -20.25 -2.14 -33.74
C HIS A 34 -19.30 -2.11 -34.94
N GLU A 35 -19.53 -1.17 -35.85
CA GLU A 35 -18.68 -0.99 -37.04
C GLU A 35 -17.34 -0.33 -36.68
N ALA A 36 -16.34 -0.50 -37.55
CA ALA A 36 -15.06 0.17 -37.39
C ALA A 36 -15.22 1.70 -37.33
N GLY A 37 -14.50 2.36 -36.44
CA GLY A 37 -14.59 3.78 -36.13
C GLY A 37 -15.64 4.14 -35.06
N THR A 38 -16.48 3.20 -34.62
CA THR A 38 -17.49 3.47 -33.59
C THR A 38 -16.83 3.71 -32.24
N VAL A 39 -17.17 4.82 -31.57
CA VAL A 39 -16.74 5.08 -30.19
C VAL A 39 -17.63 4.29 -29.23
N LEU A 40 -17.04 3.34 -28.49
CA LEU A 40 -17.74 2.46 -27.57
C LEU A 40 -17.95 3.10 -26.19
N CYS A 41 -17.02 3.96 -25.77
CA CYS A 41 -17.17 4.83 -24.61
C CYS A 41 -16.18 5.99 -24.67
N TYR A 42 -16.49 7.11 -24.01
CA TYR A 42 -15.57 8.22 -23.86
C TYR A 42 -14.88 8.20 -22.49
N GLU A 43 -13.64 8.67 -22.46
CA GLU A 43 -12.96 9.01 -21.22
C GLU A 43 -13.78 10.06 -20.44
N GLY A 44 -14.00 9.83 -19.15
CA GLY A 44 -14.83 10.68 -18.30
C GLY A 44 -16.32 10.33 -18.26
N ASP A 45 -16.78 9.38 -19.08
CA ASP A 45 -18.17 8.89 -19.00
C ASP A 45 -18.39 8.07 -17.73
N GLU A 46 -19.62 8.05 -17.24
CA GLU A 46 -20.03 7.15 -16.16
C GLU A 46 -19.93 5.68 -16.62
N ALA A 47 -19.37 4.81 -15.80
CA ALA A 47 -19.23 3.41 -16.15
C ALA A 47 -20.53 2.65 -15.88
N ARG A 48 -21.19 2.24 -16.96
CA ARG A 48 -22.47 1.53 -16.90
C ARG A 48 -22.38 0.06 -17.29
N ASP A 49 -21.29 -0.34 -17.93
CA ASP A 49 -21.18 -1.64 -18.58
C ASP A 49 -19.75 -2.19 -18.61
N PHE A 50 -19.62 -3.50 -18.58
CA PHE A 50 -18.40 -4.26 -18.80
C PHE A 50 -18.47 -4.92 -20.18
N TYR A 51 -17.38 -4.92 -20.94
CA TYR A 51 -17.36 -5.44 -22.30
C TYR A 51 -16.28 -6.50 -22.50
N ILE A 52 -16.61 -7.55 -23.22
CA ILE A 52 -15.72 -8.63 -23.64
C ILE A 52 -15.69 -8.64 -25.16
N ILE A 53 -14.51 -8.70 -25.76
CA ILE A 53 -14.35 -8.67 -27.22
C ILE A 53 -14.48 -10.09 -27.75
N LYS A 54 -15.61 -10.39 -28.40
CA LYS A 54 -15.87 -11.69 -29.04
C LYS A 54 -15.06 -11.83 -30.33
N SER A 55 -15.00 -10.76 -31.14
CA SER A 55 -14.21 -10.71 -32.37
C SER A 55 -13.94 -9.26 -32.78
N GLY A 56 -12.87 -9.04 -33.54
CA GLY A 56 -12.42 -7.71 -33.94
C GLY A 56 -11.41 -7.11 -32.95
N GLU A 57 -11.09 -5.84 -33.13
CA GLU A 57 -10.10 -5.11 -32.36
C GLU A 57 -10.65 -3.74 -31.93
N VAL A 58 -10.31 -3.32 -30.72
CA VAL A 58 -10.58 -1.97 -30.22
C VAL A 58 -9.28 -1.28 -29.86
N GLU A 59 -9.25 0.03 -30.04
CA GLU A 59 -8.15 0.90 -29.65
C GLU A 59 -8.54 1.73 -28.42
N VAL A 60 -7.65 1.75 -27.44
CA VAL A 60 -7.83 2.44 -26.16
C VAL A 60 -7.00 3.73 -26.19
N LEU A 61 -7.69 4.85 -26.16
CA LEU A 61 -7.15 6.19 -26.32
C LEU A 61 -7.28 6.97 -25.01
N VAL A 62 -6.19 7.56 -24.52
CA VAL A 62 -6.22 8.44 -23.34
C VAL A 62 -5.87 9.86 -23.75
N ASN A 63 -6.60 10.83 -23.20
CA ASN A 63 -6.40 12.24 -23.46
C ASN A 63 -5.22 12.76 -22.63
N ARG A 64 -4.13 13.16 -23.30
CA ARG A 64 -2.92 13.69 -22.63
C ARG A 64 -2.90 15.21 -22.46
N GLY A 65 -4.04 15.88 -22.64
CA GLY A 65 -4.11 17.33 -22.66
C GLY A 65 -3.82 17.91 -24.05
N GLY A 66 -4.26 19.15 -24.29
CA GLY A 66 -4.11 19.81 -25.61
C GLY A 66 -4.95 19.23 -26.76
N GLY A 67 -5.86 18.29 -26.47
CA GLY A 67 -6.73 17.65 -27.48
C GLY A 67 -6.08 16.49 -28.24
N GLN A 68 -4.83 16.13 -27.92
CA GLN A 68 -4.18 14.96 -28.50
C GLN A 68 -4.56 13.68 -27.74
N ARG A 69 -5.03 12.68 -28.48
CA ARG A 69 -5.37 11.35 -27.99
C ARG A 69 -4.19 10.41 -28.28
N GLU A 70 -3.66 9.77 -27.26
CA GLU A 70 -2.60 8.78 -27.41
C GLU A 70 -3.15 7.36 -27.33
N LEU A 71 -2.69 6.50 -28.23
CA LEU A 71 -2.99 5.07 -28.22
C LEU A 71 -2.21 4.38 -27.10
N VAL A 72 -2.93 3.84 -26.12
CA VAL A 72 -2.34 3.19 -24.93
C VAL A 72 -2.36 1.67 -25.05
N ALA A 73 -3.36 1.12 -25.73
CA ALA A 73 -3.48 -0.31 -25.99
C ALA A 73 -4.35 -0.60 -27.22
N ILE A 74 -4.11 -1.74 -27.85
CA ILE A 74 -5.03 -2.36 -28.81
C ILE A 74 -5.44 -3.70 -28.20
N ASN A 75 -6.74 -3.89 -28.02
CA ASN A 75 -7.30 -5.09 -27.41
C ASN A 75 -8.04 -5.90 -28.48
N GLY A 76 -7.76 -7.20 -28.53
CA GLY A 76 -8.27 -8.10 -29.56
C GLY A 76 -9.31 -9.08 -29.04
N ALA A 77 -9.65 -10.08 -29.85
CA ALA A 77 -10.57 -11.14 -29.43
C ALA A 77 -10.08 -11.83 -28.14
N ASN A 78 -11.01 -12.08 -27.21
CA ASN A 78 -10.80 -12.60 -25.84
C ASN A 78 -10.26 -11.59 -24.82
N ASP A 79 -9.91 -10.36 -25.21
CA ASP A 79 -9.68 -9.27 -24.26
C ASP A 79 -11.00 -8.66 -23.78
N TRP A 80 -10.93 -7.83 -22.72
CA TRP A 80 -12.07 -7.12 -22.16
C TRP A 80 -11.69 -5.69 -21.76
N PHE A 81 -12.69 -4.85 -21.51
CA PHE A 81 -12.50 -3.51 -21.00
C PHE A 81 -13.70 -3.02 -20.17
N GLY A 82 -13.44 -2.03 -19.32
CA GLY A 82 -14.46 -1.30 -18.56
C GLY A 82 -14.56 -1.66 -17.08
N GLU A 83 -13.82 -2.67 -16.62
CA GLU A 83 -13.80 -3.17 -15.24
C GLU A 83 -13.35 -2.14 -14.20
N ARG A 84 -12.35 -1.32 -14.52
CA ARG A 84 -11.77 -0.36 -13.56
C ARG A 84 -12.80 0.64 -13.06
N ALA A 85 -13.59 1.17 -13.97
CA ALA A 85 -14.52 2.25 -13.71
C ALA A 85 -15.79 1.73 -13.00
N LEU A 86 -16.18 0.47 -13.24
CA LEU A 86 -17.26 -0.19 -12.53
C LEU A 86 -16.95 -0.47 -11.05
N PHE A 87 -15.69 -0.83 -10.75
CA PHE A 87 -15.28 -1.24 -9.40
C PHE A 87 -14.86 -0.07 -8.51
N SER A 88 -14.29 0.99 -9.09
CA SER A 88 -13.85 2.17 -8.33
C SER A 88 -14.92 3.24 -8.17
N ASP A 89 -16.12 3.02 -8.75
CA ASP A 89 -17.17 4.05 -8.93
C ASP A 89 -16.60 5.38 -9.47
N ARG A 90 -15.59 5.29 -10.34
CA ARG A 90 -14.96 6.43 -11.02
C ARG A 90 -15.38 6.46 -12.50
N PRO A 91 -15.30 7.62 -13.16
CA PRO A 91 -15.52 7.71 -14.60
C PRO A 91 -14.56 6.84 -15.41
N ARG A 92 -14.93 6.50 -16.65
CA ARG A 92 -14.10 5.78 -17.62
C ARG A 92 -12.73 6.44 -17.76
N SER A 93 -11.67 5.66 -17.62
CA SER A 93 -10.29 6.16 -17.65
C SER A 93 -9.70 6.35 -19.04
N ALA A 94 -10.41 5.97 -20.09
CA ALA A 94 -9.97 6.05 -21.49
C ALA A 94 -11.18 6.07 -22.42
N THR A 95 -10.99 6.62 -23.62
CA THR A 95 -11.91 6.50 -24.75
C THR A 95 -11.62 5.19 -25.48
N VAL A 96 -12.61 4.39 -25.79
CA VAL A 96 -12.44 3.12 -26.53
C VAL A 96 -13.13 3.23 -27.87
N VAL A 97 -12.42 2.93 -28.96
CA VAL A 97 -12.92 3.01 -30.33
C VAL A 97 -12.76 1.65 -31.01
N ALA A 98 -13.76 1.22 -31.76
CA ALA A 98 -13.68 0.02 -32.58
C ALA A 98 -12.68 0.26 -33.72
N ARG A 99 -11.56 -0.46 -33.75
CA ARG A 99 -10.55 -0.35 -34.80
C ARG A 99 -10.95 -1.14 -36.04
N THR A 100 -11.60 -2.28 -35.83
CA THR A 100 -12.25 -3.10 -36.87
C THR A 100 -13.74 -3.25 -36.54
N THR A 101 -14.51 -3.98 -37.36
CA THR A 101 -15.86 -4.36 -36.97
C THR A 101 -15.78 -5.30 -35.78
N VAL A 102 -16.37 -4.93 -34.64
CA VAL A 102 -16.28 -5.68 -33.39
C VAL A 102 -17.61 -6.30 -33.01
N ALA A 103 -17.54 -7.53 -32.51
CA ALA A 103 -18.62 -8.15 -31.75
C ALA A 103 -18.21 -8.17 -30.28
N LEU A 104 -19.09 -7.73 -29.41
CA LEU A 104 -18.85 -7.59 -27.98
C LEU A 104 -19.90 -8.38 -27.19
N TRP A 105 -19.52 -8.94 -26.05
CA TRP A 105 -20.48 -9.29 -25.01
C TRP A 105 -20.45 -8.23 -23.91
N ARG A 106 -21.64 -7.68 -23.65
CA ARG A 106 -21.87 -6.63 -22.68
C ARG A 106 -22.50 -7.21 -21.41
N LEU A 107 -21.96 -6.84 -20.27
CA LEU A 107 -22.51 -7.14 -18.94
C LEU A 107 -22.85 -5.81 -18.23
N PRO A 108 -24.12 -5.55 -17.89
CA PRO A 108 -24.53 -4.31 -17.20
C PRO A 108 -23.94 -4.19 -15.79
N LYS A 109 -23.68 -2.94 -15.33
CA LYS A 109 -23.13 -2.64 -13.99
C LYS A 109 -23.92 -3.32 -12.87
N GLU A 110 -25.24 -3.24 -12.88
CA GLU A 110 -26.08 -3.87 -11.85
C GLU A 110 -25.85 -5.39 -11.75
N LYS A 111 -25.68 -6.08 -12.89
CA LYS A 111 -25.40 -7.53 -12.91
C LYS A 111 -23.97 -7.83 -12.50
N PHE A 112 -23.04 -6.96 -12.86
CA PHE A 112 -21.65 -7.03 -12.43
C PHE A 112 -21.50 -6.81 -10.92
N ASP A 113 -22.19 -5.83 -10.34
CA ASP A 113 -22.16 -5.51 -8.91
C ASP A 113 -22.73 -6.69 -8.09
N ASN A 114 -23.86 -7.27 -8.53
CA ASN A 114 -24.42 -8.49 -7.93
C ASN A 114 -23.42 -9.66 -7.97
N LEU A 115 -22.68 -9.83 -9.07
CA LEU A 115 -21.66 -10.87 -9.19
C LEU A 115 -20.52 -10.67 -8.18
N VAL A 116 -20.11 -9.42 -7.96
CA VAL A 116 -19.05 -9.07 -6.99
C VAL A 116 -19.54 -9.28 -5.55
N GLU A 117 -20.78 -8.89 -5.24
CA GLU A 117 -21.39 -9.11 -3.92
C GLU A 117 -21.51 -10.61 -3.58
N GLU A 118 -21.94 -11.44 -4.54
CA GLU A 118 -22.06 -12.89 -4.37
C GLU A 118 -20.69 -13.59 -4.27
N ASN A 119 -19.61 -12.96 -4.76
CA ASN A 119 -18.28 -13.55 -4.84
C ASN A 119 -17.18 -12.60 -4.31
N PRO A 120 -17.09 -12.37 -2.98
CA PRO A 120 -16.17 -11.37 -2.39
C PRO A 120 -14.67 -11.58 -2.67
N TRP A 121 -14.26 -12.76 -3.13
CA TRP A 121 -12.88 -13.01 -3.57
C TRP A 121 -12.52 -12.20 -4.83
N LEU A 122 -13.51 -11.83 -5.66
CA LEU A 122 -13.33 -10.94 -6.81
C LEU A 122 -12.78 -9.57 -6.40
N ILE A 123 -13.13 -9.09 -5.21
CA ILE A 123 -12.58 -7.84 -4.63
C ILE A 123 -11.07 -7.97 -4.43
N ARG A 124 -10.60 -9.13 -3.94
CA ARG A 124 -9.17 -9.41 -3.75
C ARG A 124 -8.43 -9.50 -5.08
N TYR A 125 -9.04 -10.16 -6.08
CA TYR A 125 -8.53 -10.22 -7.45
C TYR A 125 -8.39 -8.81 -8.05
N PHE A 126 -9.42 -7.97 -7.95
CA PHE A 126 -9.36 -6.59 -8.43
C PHE A 126 -8.40 -5.71 -7.64
N THR A 127 -8.28 -5.89 -6.33
CA THR A 127 -7.28 -5.15 -5.52
C THR A 127 -5.86 -5.50 -5.96
N GLN A 128 -5.58 -6.77 -6.28
CA GLN A 128 -4.30 -7.20 -6.82
C GLN A 128 -4.08 -6.72 -8.26
N VAL A 129 -5.10 -6.77 -9.13
CA VAL A 129 -5.01 -6.32 -10.53
C VAL A 129 -4.96 -4.79 -10.64
N ILE A 130 -5.65 -4.05 -9.79
CA ILE A 130 -5.57 -2.58 -9.68
C ILE A 130 -4.23 -2.20 -9.04
N GLY A 131 -3.74 -2.95 -8.05
CA GLY A 131 -2.37 -2.80 -7.52
C GLY A 131 -1.32 -3.00 -8.61
N ASP A 132 -1.44 -4.06 -9.41
CA ASP A 132 -0.56 -4.34 -10.55
C ASP A 132 -0.73 -3.33 -11.69
N ARG A 133 -1.93 -2.75 -11.89
CA ARG A 133 -2.17 -1.71 -12.88
C ARG A 133 -1.85 -0.31 -12.38
N LEU A 134 -1.83 -0.04 -11.08
CA LEU A 134 -1.28 1.17 -10.46
C LEU A 134 0.25 1.11 -10.50
N TYR A 135 0.81 -0.08 -10.26
CA TYR A 135 2.22 -0.39 -10.47
C TYR A 135 2.63 -0.24 -11.94
N ARG A 136 1.82 -0.73 -12.89
CA ARG A 136 2.04 -0.52 -14.35
C ARG A 136 1.72 0.89 -14.82
N ASN A 137 0.74 1.57 -14.21
CA ASN A 137 0.41 2.98 -14.49
C ASN A 137 1.41 3.95 -13.85
N ASN A 138 2.26 3.48 -12.92
CA ASN A 138 3.34 4.28 -12.41
C ASN A 138 4.39 4.40 -13.53
N ARG A 139 4.33 5.54 -14.22
CA ARG A 139 5.01 5.84 -15.48
C ARG A 139 6.53 5.65 -15.39
N GLU A 140 7.09 5.71 -14.18
CA GLU A 140 8.49 5.41 -13.89
C GLU A 140 8.79 3.91 -13.86
N LEU A 141 7.94 3.10 -13.22
CA LEU A 141 8.15 1.66 -13.13
C LEU A 141 7.98 0.98 -14.49
N SER A 142 7.02 1.39 -15.31
CA SER A 142 6.90 0.89 -16.68
C SER A 142 8.06 1.34 -17.56
N LYS A 143 8.61 2.55 -17.37
CA LYS A 143 9.84 2.99 -18.06
C LYS A 143 11.07 2.23 -17.58
N LEU A 144 11.19 1.98 -16.28
CA LEU A 144 12.29 1.20 -15.69
C LEU A 144 12.22 -0.26 -16.11
N GLN A 145 11.02 -0.86 -16.14
CA GLN A 145 10.81 -2.20 -16.68
C GLN A 145 11.13 -2.26 -18.17
N ALA A 146 10.66 -1.30 -18.97
CA ALA A 146 10.98 -1.26 -20.39
C ALA A 146 12.49 -1.05 -20.66
N ALA A 147 13.14 -0.14 -19.92
CA ALA A 147 14.57 0.11 -20.03
C ALA A 147 15.40 -1.10 -19.55
N PHE A 148 15.00 -1.72 -18.44
CA PHE A 148 15.59 -2.96 -17.95
C PHE A 148 15.43 -4.08 -18.99
N SER A 149 14.23 -4.31 -19.51
CA SER A 149 13.98 -5.30 -20.57
C SER A 149 14.80 -5.02 -21.83
N GLN A 150 14.96 -3.75 -22.22
CA GLN A 150 15.78 -3.36 -23.36
C GLN A 150 17.27 -3.63 -23.11
N GLN A 151 17.78 -3.31 -21.92
CA GLN A 151 19.17 -3.55 -21.54
C GLN A 151 19.46 -5.05 -21.37
N MET A 152 18.54 -5.80 -20.76
CA MET A 152 18.60 -7.26 -20.70
C MET A 152 18.55 -7.90 -22.09
N ALA A 153 17.76 -7.35 -23.02
CA ALA A 153 17.76 -7.81 -24.41
C ALA A 153 19.10 -7.53 -25.11
N ALA A 154 19.75 -6.40 -24.83
CA ALA A 154 21.07 -6.08 -25.37
C ALA A 154 22.16 -7.01 -24.80
N LEU A 155 22.17 -7.22 -23.47
CA LEU A 155 23.07 -8.16 -22.81
C LEU A 155 22.85 -9.59 -23.31
N PHE A 156 21.58 -10.01 -23.44
CA PHE A 156 21.23 -11.31 -23.98
C PHE A 156 21.74 -11.48 -25.42
N ALA A 157 21.60 -10.46 -26.27
CA ALA A 157 22.07 -10.50 -27.64
C ALA A 157 23.60 -10.58 -27.76
N ALA A 158 24.33 -10.05 -26.77
CA ALA A 158 25.79 -10.12 -26.70
C ALA A 158 26.31 -11.51 -26.27
N GLU A 159 25.46 -12.38 -25.71
CA GLU A 159 25.87 -13.72 -25.27
C GLU A 159 26.08 -14.70 -26.45
N PRO A 160 27.05 -15.63 -26.33
CA PRO A 160 27.25 -16.68 -27.32
C PRO A 160 25.97 -17.50 -27.56
N PRO A 161 25.73 -17.99 -28.80
CA PRO A 161 24.51 -18.74 -29.14
C PRO A 161 24.22 -19.93 -28.22
N ALA A 162 25.25 -20.66 -27.80
CA ALA A 162 25.12 -21.78 -26.87
C ALA A 162 24.59 -21.35 -25.50
N ARG A 163 25.11 -20.25 -24.95
CA ARG A 163 24.70 -19.72 -23.64
C ARG A 163 23.29 -19.11 -23.70
N ARG A 164 22.93 -18.46 -24.82
CA ARG A 164 21.55 -17.98 -25.05
C ARG A 164 20.53 -19.12 -24.97
N GLY A 165 20.80 -20.23 -25.68
CA GLY A 165 19.94 -21.41 -25.65
C GLY A 165 19.78 -21.98 -24.25
N LEU A 166 20.91 -22.10 -23.52
CA LEU A 166 20.93 -22.58 -22.14
C LEU A 166 20.10 -21.69 -21.20
N LEU A 167 20.32 -20.37 -21.23
CA LEU A 167 19.60 -19.40 -20.40
C LEU A 167 18.08 -19.50 -20.58
N VAL A 168 17.62 -19.58 -21.83
CA VAL A 168 16.18 -19.61 -22.15
C VAL A 168 15.55 -20.94 -21.74
N ARG A 169 16.16 -22.09 -22.07
CA ARG A 169 15.58 -23.41 -21.77
C ARG A 169 15.57 -23.74 -20.29
N THR A 170 16.56 -23.27 -19.56
CA THR A 170 16.66 -23.50 -18.11
C THR A 170 15.86 -22.49 -17.29
N ALA A 171 15.26 -21.47 -17.90
CA ALA A 171 14.47 -20.44 -17.19
C ALA A 171 13.27 -21.03 -16.41
N VAL A 172 12.77 -22.21 -16.80
CA VAL A 172 11.73 -22.92 -16.05
C VAL A 172 12.20 -23.37 -14.66
N LEU A 173 13.52 -23.56 -14.48
CA LEU A 173 14.10 -24.03 -13.24
C LEU A 173 14.15 -22.91 -12.19
N SER A 174 13.91 -23.29 -10.95
CA SER A 174 14.14 -22.45 -9.77
C SER A 174 15.60 -22.46 -9.34
N THR A 175 16.30 -23.56 -9.61
CA THR A 175 17.73 -23.75 -9.34
C THR A 175 18.38 -24.46 -10.53
N LEU A 176 19.48 -23.91 -11.02
CA LEU A 176 20.35 -24.44 -12.07
C LEU A 176 21.22 -25.58 -11.51
N ASP A 177 20.57 -26.70 -11.17
CA ASP A 177 21.26 -27.93 -10.79
C ASP A 177 22.02 -28.51 -12.00
N PRO A 178 23.35 -28.67 -11.95
CA PRO A 178 24.14 -29.11 -13.11
C PRO A 178 23.67 -30.43 -13.73
N ALA A 179 23.16 -31.36 -12.90
CA ALA A 179 22.69 -32.65 -13.38
C ALA A 179 21.35 -32.53 -14.12
N LEU A 180 20.44 -31.68 -13.63
CA LEU A 180 19.18 -31.39 -14.29
C LEU A 180 19.39 -30.58 -15.57
N VAL A 181 20.24 -29.56 -15.52
CA VAL A 181 20.59 -28.74 -16.68
C VAL A 181 21.19 -29.58 -17.79
N ARG A 182 22.14 -30.47 -17.47
CA ARG A 182 22.71 -31.43 -18.43
C ARG A 182 21.63 -32.32 -19.07
N GLN A 183 20.63 -32.76 -18.30
CA GLN A 183 19.54 -33.56 -18.85
C GLN A 183 18.65 -32.76 -19.82
N LEU A 184 18.34 -31.51 -19.49
CA LEU A 184 17.53 -30.62 -20.34
C LEU A 184 18.26 -30.23 -21.64
N GLU A 185 19.59 -30.17 -21.60
CA GLU A 185 20.45 -29.95 -22.77
C GLU A 185 20.83 -31.22 -23.54
N GLY A 186 20.12 -32.34 -23.30
CA GLY A 186 20.33 -33.58 -24.04
C GLY A 186 21.65 -34.30 -23.74
N GLY A 187 22.26 -34.03 -22.59
CA GLY A 187 23.50 -34.69 -22.13
C GLY A 187 24.79 -33.94 -22.41
N ASN A 188 24.73 -32.76 -23.03
CA ASN A 188 25.89 -31.91 -23.29
C ASN A 188 26.58 -31.48 -21.98
N ASP A 189 27.90 -31.33 -21.99
CA ASP A 189 28.59 -30.75 -20.84
C ASP A 189 28.26 -29.25 -20.77
N VAL A 190 27.89 -28.80 -19.56
CA VAL A 190 27.34 -27.47 -19.28
C VAL A 190 28.13 -26.79 -18.15
N ALA A 191 29.21 -27.41 -17.69
CA ALA A 191 29.99 -26.93 -16.56
C ALA A 191 30.66 -25.58 -16.85
N GLU A 192 31.20 -25.39 -18.05
CA GLU A 192 31.84 -24.15 -18.47
C GLU A 192 30.82 -23.01 -18.61
N GLU A 193 29.65 -23.29 -19.18
CA GLU A 193 28.57 -22.34 -19.37
C GLU A 193 27.94 -21.93 -18.05
N LEU A 194 27.68 -22.87 -17.14
CA LEU A 194 27.17 -22.57 -15.80
C LEU A 194 28.17 -21.74 -14.98
N ALA A 195 29.48 -22.04 -15.09
CA ALA A 195 30.51 -21.23 -14.46
C ALA A 195 30.58 -19.81 -15.06
N ALA A 196 30.42 -19.67 -16.37
CA ALA A 196 30.38 -18.37 -17.03
C ALA A 196 29.12 -17.56 -16.69
N ILE A 197 27.96 -18.21 -16.59
CA ILE A 197 26.69 -17.60 -16.14
C ILE A 197 26.83 -17.06 -14.72
N GLU A 198 27.44 -17.84 -13.83
CA GLU A 198 27.73 -17.43 -12.45
C GLU A 198 28.74 -16.28 -12.39
N ALA A 199 29.84 -16.38 -13.15
CA ALA A 199 30.89 -15.36 -13.19
C ALA A 199 30.40 -14.01 -13.74
N ALA A 200 29.44 -14.04 -14.69
CA ALA A 200 28.83 -12.84 -15.23
C ALA A 200 28.01 -12.08 -14.16
N GLY A 201 27.43 -12.78 -13.18
CA GLY A 201 26.68 -12.21 -12.05
C GLY A 201 25.37 -11.49 -12.42
N VAL A 202 25.12 -11.22 -13.70
CA VAL A 202 23.90 -10.55 -14.18
C VAL A 202 22.77 -11.55 -14.44
N TRP A 203 23.09 -12.80 -14.79
CA TRP A 203 22.08 -13.80 -15.15
C TRP A 203 21.58 -14.59 -13.95
N ALA A 204 22.50 -15.14 -13.18
CA ALA A 204 22.20 -15.99 -12.03
C ALA A 204 23.14 -15.67 -10.87
N ALA A 205 22.62 -15.84 -9.67
CA ALA A 205 23.37 -15.74 -8.43
C ALA A 205 23.43 -17.11 -7.74
N ARG A 206 24.52 -17.39 -7.04
CA ARG A 206 24.60 -18.60 -6.22
C ARG A 206 23.85 -18.37 -4.90
N HIS A 207 22.87 -19.24 -4.62
CA HIS A 207 22.14 -19.28 -3.37
C HIS A 207 22.49 -20.56 -2.60
N HIS A 208 22.04 -20.66 -1.35
CA HIS A 208 22.20 -21.84 -0.50
C HIS A 208 21.65 -23.13 -1.15
N ASN A 209 20.66 -23.03 -2.03
CA ASN A 209 20.04 -24.15 -2.74
C ASN A 209 20.66 -24.45 -4.11
N GLY A 210 21.69 -23.70 -4.52
CA GLY A 210 22.34 -23.79 -5.82
C GLY A 210 22.35 -22.47 -6.58
N LEU A 211 22.93 -22.48 -7.79
CA LEU A 211 22.88 -21.36 -8.72
C LEU A 211 21.42 -21.13 -9.16
N SER A 212 20.91 -19.90 -9.12
CA SER A 212 19.51 -19.60 -9.46
C SER A 212 19.45 -18.29 -10.25
N PHE A 213 18.51 -18.17 -11.19
CA PHE A 213 18.28 -16.90 -11.89
C PHE A 213 17.78 -15.82 -10.94
N LEU A 214 18.18 -14.57 -11.18
CA LEU A 214 17.50 -13.41 -10.59
C LEU A 214 16.04 -13.39 -11.09
N GLU A 215 15.06 -13.03 -10.25
CA GLU A 215 13.63 -13.21 -10.60
C GLU A 215 13.25 -12.35 -11.81
N ALA A 216 13.68 -11.08 -11.82
CA ALA A 216 13.46 -10.18 -12.96
C ALA A 216 14.08 -10.70 -14.27
N VAL A 217 15.24 -11.36 -14.19
CA VAL A 217 15.92 -11.97 -15.34
C VAL A 217 15.20 -13.25 -15.77
N ARG A 218 14.72 -14.04 -14.81
CA ARG A 218 13.96 -15.26 -15.05
C ARG A 218 12.63 -14.95 -15.75
N GLU A 219 11.92 -13.90 -15.34
CA GLU A 219 10.71 -13.44 -16.04
C GLU A 219 11.02 -13.06 -17.49
N PHE A 220 12.06 -12.26 -17.73
CA PHE A 220 12.51 -11.92 -19.09
C PHE A 220 12.86 -13.15 -19.94
N LEU A 221 13.55 -14.15 -19.36
CA LEU A 221 13.93 -15.38 -20.06
C LEU A 221 12.73 -16.30 -20.30
N LEU A 222 11.75 -16.33 -19.39
CA LEU A 222 10.51 -17.10 -19.54
C LEU A 222 9.64 -16.53 -20.66
N ASP A 223 9.50 -15.21 -20.75
CA ASP A 223 8.78 -14.56 -21.87
C ASP A 223 9.43 -14.92 -23.22
N ARG A 224 10.77 -14.97 -23.24
CA ARG A 224 11.54 -15.38 -24.42
C ARG A 224 11.34 -16.86 -24.75
N LEU A 225 11.37 -17.72 -23.73
CA LEU A 225 11.13 -19.15 -23.88
C LEU A 225 9.74 -19.41 -24.44
N GLU A 226 8.71 -18.76 -23.89
CA GLU A 226 7.35 -18.89 -24.38
C GLU A 226 7.22 -18.39 -25.83
N ALA A 227 7.92 -17.32 -26.20
CA ALA A 227 7.98 -16.87 -27.60
C ALA A 227 8.69 -17.87 -28.54
N GLU A 228 9.69 -18.61 -28.06
CA GLU A 228 10.47 -19.58 -28.85
C GLU A 228 9.78 -20.95 -29.00
N VAL A 229 9.19 -21.49 -27.92
CA VAL A 229 8.65 -22.85 -27.88
C VAL A 229 7.15 -22.94 -27.62
N GLY A 230 6.48 -21.80 -27.37
CA GLY A 230 5.07 -21.74 -27.02
C GLY A 230 4.77 -22.24 -25.60
N ALA A 231 3.56 -21.93 -25.11
CA ALA A 231 3.12 -22.34 -23.78
C ALA A 231 3.17 -23.87 -23.55
N ASP A 232 2.91 -24.67 -24.58
CA ASP A 232 2.98 -26.14 -24.49
C ASP A 232 4.42 -26.66 -24.38
N GLY A 233 5.37 -26.00 -25.04
CA GLY A 233 6.80 -26.29 -24.93
C GLY A 233 7.34 -25.96 -23.53
N VAL A 234 6.92 -24.83 -22.95
CA VAL A 234 7.24 -24.45 -21.57
C VAL A 234 6.75 -25.52 -20.59
N ARG A 235 5.48 -25.95 -20.74
CA ARG A 235 4.91 -27.03 -19.90
C ARG A 235 5.64 -28.36 -20.08
N ALA A 236 6.13 -28.68 -21.28
CA ALA A 236 6.92 -29.89 -21.51
C ALA A 236 8.24 -29.87 -20.73
N LEU A 237 8.94 -28.73 -20.73
CA LEU A 237 10.17 -28.55 -19.95
C LEU A 237 9.91 -28.62 -18.43
N GLN A 238 8.83 -28.00 -17.95
CA GLN A 238 8.41 -28.08 -16.55
C GLN A 238 8.09 -29.52 -16.12
N ARG A 239 7.43 -30.31 -16.98
CA ARG A 239 7.19 -31.75 -16.72
C ARG A 239 8.49 -32.55 -16.59
N GLN A 240 9.47 -32.29 -17.47
CA GLN A 240 10.78 -32.94 -17.39
C GLN A 240 11.51 -32.59 -16.09
N ALA A 241 11.47 -31.31 -15.68
CA ALA A 241 12.03 -30.85 -14.42
C ALA A 241 11.32 -31.48 -13.20
N ALA A 242 9.98 -31.52 -13.20
CA ALA A 242 9.20 -32.11 -12.12
C ALA A 242 9.51 -33.59 -11.92
N ALA A 243 9.55 -34.37 -13.02
CA ALA A 243 9.90 -35.80 -12.99
C ALA A 243 11.35 -36.05 -12.53
N TRP A 244 12.26 -35.12 -12.77
CA TRP A 244 13.61 -35.20 -12.23
C TRP A 244 13.65 -34.92 -10.73
N TYR A 245 13.02 -33.83 -10.27
CA TYR A 245 12.99 -33.49 -8.85
C TYR A 245 12.34 -34.58 -8.01
N GLU A 246 11.29 -35.23 -8.51
CA GLU A 246 10.64 -36.37 -7.85
C GLU A 246 11.62 -37.55 -7.71
N ARG A 247 12.37 -37.90 -8.76
CA ARG A 247 13.41 -38.96 -8.71
C ARG A 247 14.57 -38.61 -7.80
N ALA A 248 14.93 -37.32 -7.70
CA ALA A 248 15.98 -36.82 -6.82
C ALA A 248 15.54 -36.70 -5.35
N GLY A 249 14.29 -37.06 -5.01
CA GLY A 249 13.75 -36.95 -3.65
C GLY A 249 13.45 -35.51 -3.21
N ARG A 250 13.56 -34.52 -4.10
CA ARG A 250 13.27 -33.09 -3.84
C ARG A 250 11.80 -32.79 -4.14
N TRP A 251 10.91 -33.48 -3.42
CA TRP A 251 9.48 -33.51 -3.72
C TRP A 251 8.78 -32.14 -3.64
N GLU A 252 9.25 -31.21 -2.80
CA GLU A 252 8.66 -29.85 -2.71
C GLU A 252 8.81 -29.08 -4.03
N LEU A 253 10.02 -29.12 -4.61
CA LEU A 253 10.31 -28.52 -5.91
C LEU A 253 9.56 -29.22 -7.04
N ALA A 254 9.37 -30.54 -6.93
CA ALA A 254 8.58 -31.30 -7.89
C ALA A 254 7.10 -30.89 -7.87
N VAL A 255 6.49 -30.67 -6.69
CA VAL A 255 5.12 -30.16 -6.58
C VAL A 255 4.97 -28.81 -7.27
N ASP A 256 5.89 -27.87 -7.03
CA ASP A 256 5.85 -26.55 -7.66
C ASP A 256 5.95 -26.63 -9.19
N GLN A 257 6.81 -27.51 -9.72
CA GLN A 257 6.96 -27.71 -11.17
C GLN A 257 5.77 -28.46 -11.79
N TRP A 258 5.18 -29.44 -11.10
CA TRP A 258 3.95 -30.10 -11.55
C TRP A 258 2.77 -29.13 -11.60
N LEU A 259 2.63 -28.26 -10.60
CA LEU A 259 1.62 -27.20 -10.59
C LEU A 259 1.87 -26.17 -11.69
N ALA A 260 3.13 -25.78 -11.93
CA ALA A 260 3.49 -24.86 -13.02
C ALA A 260 3.17 -25.45 -14.41
N ALA A 261 3.38 -26.75 -14.58
CA ALA A 261 3.06 -27.48 -15.80
C ALA A 261 1.55 -27.70 -16.03
N ALA A 262 0.70 -27.28 -15.09
CA ALA A 262 -0.73 -27.59 -15.04
C ALA A 262 -1.07 -29.09 -14.92
N GLU A 263 -0.13 -29.90 -14.42
CA GLU A 263 -0.30 -31.33 -14.15
C GLU A 263 -0.78 -31.54 -12.71
N PHE A 264 -1.96 -30.99 -12.43
CA PHE A 264 -2.51 -30.88 -11.07
C PHE A 264 -2.71 -32.23 -10.38
N ARG A 265 -3.03 -33.30 -11.13
CA ARG A 265 -3.21 -34.65 -10.58
C ARG A 265 -1.87 -35.22 -10.07
N ALA A 266 -0.78 -35.01 -10.81
CA ALA A 266 0.55 -35.44 -10.38
C ALA A 266 0.99 -34.69 -9.11
N ALA A 267 0.76 -33.37 -9.06
CA ALA A 267 1.01 -32.55 -7.88
C ALA A 267 0.21 -33.03 -6.66
N ALA A 268 -1.10 -33.27 -6.80
CA ALA A 268 -1.96 -33.72 -5.71
C ALA A 268 -1.55 -35.10 -5.17
N VAL A 269 -1.18 -36.04 -6.04
CA VAL A 269 -0.67 -37.37 -5.64
C VAL A 269 0.63 -37.25 -4.86
N LEU A 270 1.56 -36.42 -5.33
CA LEU A 270 2.83 -36.22 -4.66
C LEU A 270 2.65 -35.54 -3.29
N LEU A 271 1.76 -34.54 -3.21
CA LEU A 271 1.34 -33.91 -1.95
C LEU A 271 0.76 -34.94 -0.98
N ALA A 272 -0.12 -35.83 -1.46
CA ALA A 272 -0.75 -36.85 -0.63
C ALA A 272 0.27 -37.76 0.05
N ARG A 273 1.32 -38.15 -0.68
CA ARG A 273 2.41 -38.99 -0.17
C ARG A 273 3.21 -38.32 0.94
N HIS A 274 3.34 -36.99 0.91
CA HIS A 274 4.15 -36.22 1.86
C HIS A 274 3.34 -35.42 2.88
N LEU A 275 2.02 -35.63 2.93
CA LEU A 275 1.12 -34.96 3.88
C LEU A 275 1.58 -35.14 5.34
N ASP A 276 1.98 -36.35 5.74
CA ASP A 276 2.42 -36.61 7.12
C ASP A 276 3.62 -35.74 7.48
N THR A 277 4.61 -35.67 6.57
CA THR A 277 5.81 -34.85 6.74
C THR A 277 5.47 -33.35 6.84
N LEU A 278 4.47 -32.87 6.11
CA LEU A 278 4.02 -31.47 6.14
C LEU A 278 3.31 -31.11 7.45
N PHE A 279 2.47 -32.02 7.97
CA PHE A 279 1.77 -31.85 9.23
C PHE A 279 2.74 -31.92 10.42
N ASP A 280 3.64 -32.90 10.43
CA ASP A 280 4.63 -33.08 11.49
C ASP A 280 5.65 -31.92 11.54
N SER A 281 5.98 -31.34 10.38
CA SER A 281 6.86 -30.16 10.29
C SER A 281 6.14 -28.83 10.52
N GLY A 282 4.81 -28.84 10.72
CA GLY A 282 4.01 -27.64 10.97
C GLY A 282 3.96 -26.64 9.80
N ARG A 283 4.24 -27.07 8.58
CA ARG A 283 4.33 -26.22 7.38
C ARG A 283 2.97 -26.00 6.70
N PHE A 284 1.98 -25.57 7.48
CA PHE A 284 0.60 -25.40 7.04
C PHE A 284 0.42 -24.31 5.96
N ASP A 285 1.19 -23.23 6.03
CA ASP A 285 1.13 -22.13 5.06
C ASP A 285 1.52 -22.59 3.65
N LEU A 286 2.50 -23.50 3.58
CA LEU A 286 3.05 -24.01 2.33
C LEU A 286 2.08 -25.02 1.68
N LEU A 287 1.47 -25.89 2.50
CA LEU A 287 0.38 -26.76 2.09
C LEU A 287 -0.83 -25.95 1.59
N GLN A 288 -1.23 -24.90 2.32
CA GLN A 288 -2.33 -24.02 1.91
C GLN A 288 -2.03 -23.35 0.56
N GLY A 289 -0.80 -22.88 0.36
CA GLY A 289 -0.35 -22.29 -0.90
C GLY A 289 -0.50 -23.27 -2.08
N TRP A 290 -0.05 -24.51 -1.93
CA TRP A 290 -0.19 -25.52 -2.99
C TRP A 290 -1.63 -25.95 -3.23
N VAL A 291 -2.41 -26.18 -2.18
CA VAL A 291 -3.83 -26.55 -2.31
C VAL A 291 -4.63 -25.45 -3.00
N SER A 292 -4.33 -24.18 -2.73
CA SER A 292 -5.01 -23.05 -3.39
C SER A 292 -4.78 -22.98 -4.90
N ARG A 293 -3.75 -23.66 -5.42
CA ARG A 293 -3.42 -23.74 -6.85
C ARG A 293 -4.04 -24.96 -7.55
N LEU A 294 -4.70 -25.85 -6.80
CA LEU A 294 -5.34 -27.05 -7.37
C LEU A 294 -6.78 -26.73 -7.83
N PRO A 295 -7.25 -27.28 -8.96
CA PRO A 295 -8.63 -27.18 -9.38
C PRO A 295 -9.59 -27.90 -8.42
N GLU A 296 -10.79 -27.36 -8.25
CA GLU A 296 -11.84 -27.90 -7.36
C GLU A 296 -12.13 -29.41 -7.55
N PRO A 297 -12.17 -29.98 -8.78
CA PRO A 297 -12.38 -31.42 -8.96
C PRO A 297 -11.26 -32.28 -8.36
N ILE A 298 -10.03 -31.80 -8.40
CA ILE A 298 -8.86 -32.52 -7.85
C ILE A 298 -8.81 -32.32 -6.35
N ILE A 299 -9.17 -31.13 -5.86
CA ILE A 299 -9.37 -30.89 -4.44
C ILE A 299 -10.43 -31.86 -3.91
N ALA A 300 -11.58 -32.02 -4.56
CA ALA A 300 -12.64 -32.92 -4.10
C ALA A 300 -12.19 -34.40 -4.02
N GLU A 301 -11.29 -34.85 -4.90
CA GLU A 301 -10.68 -36.18 -4.84
C GLU A 301 -9.65 -36.32 -3.70
N PHE A 302 -8.91 -35.24 -3.41
CA PHE A 302 -7.86 -35.17 -2.39
C PHE A 302 -8.40 -34.85 -0.98
N LEU A 303 -9.54 -34.16 -0.89
CA LEU A 303 -10.16 -33.62 0.32
C LEU A 303 -10.48 -34.69 1.38
N PRO A 304 -10.95 -35.92 1.05
CA PRO A 304 -11.22 -36.94 2.05
C PRO A 304 -9.96 -37.34 2.85
N ALA A 305 -8.82 -37.55 2.20
CA ALA A 305 -7.56 -37.91 2.85
C ALA A 305 -6.99 -36.74 3.68
N LEU A 306 -7.16 -35.50 3.20
CA LEU A 306 -6.80 -34.29 3.93
C LEU A 306 -7.68 -34.11 5.18
N LEU A 307 -9.00 -34.25 5.06
CA LEU A 307 -9.96 -34.09 6.14
C LEU A 307 -9.82 -35.18 7.22
N GLU A 308 -9.54 -36.43 6.84
CA GLU A 308 -9.29 -37.52 7.77
C GLU A 308 -8.06 -37.23 8.65
N ARG A 309 -6.97 -36.74 8.03
CA ARG A 309 -5.73 -36.37 8.73
C ARG A 309 -5.84 -35.06 9.50
N MET A 310 -6.54 -34.05 8.98
CA MET A 310 -6.89 -32.85 9.72
C MET A 310 -7.73 -33.21 10.95
N ASN A 311 -8.71 -34.10 10.84
CA ASN A 311 -9.49 -34.58 11.98
C ASN A 311 -8.64 -35.37 12.99
N ALA A 312 -7.63 -36.11 12.55
CA ALA A 312 -6.67 -36.77 13.44
C ALA A 312 -5.75 -35.76 14.17
N ALA A 313 -5.23 -34.76 13.45
CA ALA A 313 -4.39 -33.69 14.01
C ALA A 313 -5.18 -32.73 14.93
N LEU A 314 -6.46 -32.48 14.63
CA LEU A 314 -7.37 -31.68 15.46
C LEU A 314 -7.77 -32.38 16.77
N ARG A 315 -7.57 -33.70 16.87
CA ARG A 315 -7.75 -34.46 18.13
C ARG A 315 -6.54 -34.37 19.06
N ALA A 316 -5.42 -33.79 18.63
CA ALA A 316 -4.34 -33.39 19.53
C ALA A 316 -4.75 -32.12 20.30
N PRO A 317 -4.50 -32.02 21.63
CA PRO A 317 -5.11 -31.00 22.47
C PRO A 317 -4.45 -29.62 22.27
N ALA A 318 -4.89 -28.87 21.26
CA ALA A 318 -4.61 -27.43 21.12
C ALA A 318 -5.61 -26.71 20.18
N ALA A 319 -6.91 -26.75 20.47
CA ALA A 319 -7.93 -26.06 19.67
C ALA A 319 -8.43 -24.76 20.36
N LYS A 320 -7.72 -23.64 20.14
CA LYS A 320 -8.21 -22.27 20.41
C LYS A 320 -8.65 -21.41 19.19
N PRO A 321 -8.52 -21.78 17.90
CA PRO A 321 -8.80 -20.82 16.81
C PRO A 321 -10.25 -20.76 16.31
N ALA A 322 -11.19 -21.55 16.83
CA ALA A 322 -12.58 -21.59 16.31
C ALA A 322 -13.46 -20.40 16.75
N ARG A 323 -13.28 -19.87 17.97
CA ARG A 323 -14.02 -18.68 18.46
C ARG A 323 -13.60 -17.38 17.76
N ALA A 324 -12.34 -17.27 17.36
CA ALA A 324 -11.81 -16.09 16.66
C ALA A 324 -12.33 -15.98 15.21
N ARG A 325 -12.58 -17.11 14.52
CA ARG A 325 -13.19 -17.14 13.18
C ARG A 325 -14.66 -16.72 13.18
N TRP A 326 -15.40 -17.05 14.23
CA TRP A 326 -16.82 -16.66 14.35
C TRP A 326 -16.99 -15.16 14.62
N LEU A 327 -16.14 -14.56 15.46
CA LEU A 327 -16.15 -13.12 15.74
C LEU A 327 -15.64 -12.28 14.55
N SER A 328 -14.65 -12.76 13.80
CA SER A 328 -14.17 -12.08 12.59
C SER A 328 -15.15 -12.16 11.41
N ALA A 329 -15.94 -13.24 11.31
CA ALA A 329 -17.00 -13.34 10.30
C ALA A 329 -18.18 -12.38 10.57
N ILE A 330 -18.49 -12.09 11.84
CA ILE A 330 -19.51 -11.10 12.21
C ILE A 330 -19.01 -9.68 11.94
N ALA A 331 -17.75 -9.39 12.29
CA ALA A 331 -17.10 -8.09 12.03
C ALA A 331 -16.94 -7.78 10.52
N ALA A 332 -16.84 -8.81 9.67
CA ALA A 332 -16.73 -8.66 8.22
C ALA A 332 -18.08 -8.62 7.47
N SER A 333 -19.20 -8.67 8.17
CA SER A 333 -20.53 -8.68 7.55
C SER A 333 -21.13 -7.27 7.45
N ALA A 334 -21.94 -7.03 6.40
CA ALA A 334 -22.73 -5.79 6.26
C ALA A 334 -23.58 -5.48 7.51
N ALA A 335 -23.90 -6.50 8.33
CA ALA A 335 -24.62 -6.34 9.59
C ALA A 335 -23.87 -5.51 10.64
N TRP A 336 -22.53 -5.50 10.64
CA TRP A 336 -21.74 -4.69 11.59
C TRP A 336 -21.92 -3.19 11.35
N ARG A 337 -21.98 -2.78 10.08
CA ARG A 337 -22.24 -1.39 9.68
C ARG A 337 -23.65 -0.96 10.08
N TRP A 338 -24.64 -1.86 10.00
CA TRP A 338 -26.00 -1.60 10.49
C TRP A 338 -26.08 -1.45 12.00
N VAL A 339 -25.33 -2.26 12.76
CA VAL A 339 -25.20 -2.10 14.21
C VAL A 339 -24.58 -0.75 14.55
N GLY A 340 -23.49 -0.38 13.86
CA GLY A 340 -22.86 0.93 14.00
C GLY A 340 -23.80 2.09 13.65
N ALA A 341 -24.57 1.98 12.57
CA ALA A 341 -25.55 2.98 12.16
C ALA A 341 -26.63 3.16 13.22
N ALA A 342 -27.20 2.06 13.72
CA ALA A 342 -28.22 2.08 14.77
C ALA A 342 -27.67 2.65 16.08
N ALA A 343 -26.46 2.24 16.48
CA ALA A 343 -25.79 2.74 17.67
C ALA A 343 -25.49 4.24 17.57
N GLY A 344 -24.94 4.70 16.45
CA GLY A 344 -24.61 6.09 16.23
C GLY A 344 -25.85 6.98 16.21
N LEU A 345 -26.92 6.56 15.53
CA LEU A 345 -28.20 7.26 15.55
C LEU A 345 -28.80 7.32 16.96
N SER A 346 -28.72 6.22 17.71
CA SER A 346 -29.24 6.16 19.09
C SER A 346 -28.45 7.06 20.04
N VAL A 347 -27.12 7.07 19.95
CA VAL A 347 -26.25 7.93 20.77
C VAL A 347 -26.46 9.39 20.42
N GLY A 348 -26.48 9.74 19.12
CA GLY A 348 -26.72 11.10 18.65
C GLY A 348 -28.09 11.62 19.09
N LEU A 349 -29.17 10.86 18.84
CA LEU A 349 -30.52 11.25 19.22
C LEU A 349 -30.70 11.29 20.75
N GLY A 350 -30.11 10.33 21.47
CA GLY A 350 -30.15 10.28 22.93
C GLY A 350 -29.51 11.52 23.57
N LEU A 351 -28.33 11.93 23.10
CA LEU A 351 -27.67 13.15 23.57
C LEU A 351 -28.38 14.41 23.10
N TRP A 352 -28.97 14.41 21.90
CA TRP A 352 -29.72 15.55 21.39
C TRP A 352 -30.97 15.86 22.23
N LEU A 353 -31.68 14.81 22.68
CA LEU A 353 -32.89 14.94 23.48
C LEU A 353 -32.61 15.09 24.98
N ALA A 354 -31.38 14.87 25.42
CA ALA A 354 -30.99 14.97 26.82
C ALA A 354 -30.94 16.44 27.27
N PRO A 355 -31.22 16.73 28.55
CA PRO A 355 -31.02 18.06 29.10
C PRO A 355 -29.53 18.46 29.00
N PRO A 356 -29.20 19.74 28.75
CA PRO A 356 -27.82 20.20 28.67
C PRO A 356 -27.07 19.86 29.96
N LEU A 357 -25.83 19.40 29.80
CA LEU A 357 -24.92 19.19 30.92
C LEU A 357 -24.70 20.50 31.67
N ALA A 358 -24.45 20.41 32.98
CA ALA A 358 -24.24 21.58 33.82
C ALA A 358 -23.15 22.50 33.24
N GLY A 359 -23.47 23.79 33.04
CA GLY A 359 -22.56 24.78 32.46
C GLY A 359 -22.44 24.75 30.93
N LEU A 360 -23.09 23.82 30.23
CA LEU A 360 -23.01 23.71 28.77
C LEU A 360 -24.22 24.38 28.09
N PRO A 361 -24.01 25.29 27.11
CA PRO A 361 -25.10 25.85 26.31
C PRO A 361 -25.84 24.79 25.48
N VAL A 362 -27.14 25.00 25.20
CA VAL A 362 -27.96 24.08 24.37
C VAL A 362 -27.33 23.85 22.97
N PRO A 363 -26.87 24.88 22.23
CA PRO A 363 -26.17 24.64 20.96
C PRO A 363 -24.89 23.81 21.13
N GLY A 364 -24.21 23.94 22.28
CA GLY A 364 -23.07 23.12 22.64
C GLY A 364 -23.43 21.64 22.85
N MET A 365 -24.56 21.37 23.52
CA MET A 365 -25.07 20.00 23.70
C MET A 365 -25.43 19.35 22.35
N HIS A 366 -26.12 20.08 21.48
CA HIS A 366 -26.48 19.61 20.13
C HIS A 366 -25.25 19.35 19.25
N MET A 367 -24.24 20.21 19.35
CA MET A 367 -22.94 19.99 18.70
C MET A 367 -22.28 18.71 19.21
N LEU A 368 -22.19 18.50 20.52
CA LEU A 368 -21.60 17.30 21.12
C LEU A 368 -22.38 16.02 20.73
N ALA A 369 -23.70 16.11 20.62
CA ALA A 369 -24.54 15.00 20.15
C ALA A 369 -24.17 14.58 18.71
N LEU A 370 -23.98 15.56 17.81
CA LEU A 370 -23.54 15.30 16.44
C LEU A 370 -22.10 14.80 16.36
N LEU A 371 -21.20 15.32 17.21
CA LEU A 371 -19.83 14.82 17.30
C LEU A 371 -19.77 13.38 17.83
N ALA A 372 -20.60 13.03 18.82
CA ALA A 372 -20.69 11.67 19.35
C ALA A 372 -21.28 10.70 18.30
N TRP A 373 -22.27 11.14 17.53
CA TRP A 373 -22.76 10.41 16.36
C TRP A 373 -21.64 10.15 15.36
N ALA A 374 -20.87 11.18 14.99
CA ALA A 374 -19.76 11.07 14.05
C ALA A 374 -18.67 10.11 14.57
N ALA A 375 -18.34 10.18 15.86
CA ALA A 375 -17.37 9.29 16.50
C ALA A 375 -17.78 7.82 16.42
N VAL A 376 -19.07 7.50 16.62
CA VAL A 376 -19.58 6.13 16.46
C VAL A 376 -19.54 5.69 14.99
N PHE A 377 -19.90 6.59 14.06
CA PHE A 377 -19.85 6.28 12.63
C PHE A 377 -18.43 6.00 12.14
N TRP A 378 -17.44 6.77 12.59
CA TRP A 378 -16.02 6.52 12.32
C TRP A 378 -15.53 5.23 12.98
N ALA A 379 -15.95 4.94 14.22
CA ALA A 379 -15.52 3.72 14.94
C ALA A 379 -16.03 2.42 14.28
N PHE A 380 -17.22 2.47 13.66
CA PHE A 380 -17.84 1.31 13.02
C PHE A 380 -17.68 1.28 11.50
N ASP A 381 -16.95 2.24 10.91
CA ASP A 381 -16.79 2.39 9.46
C ASP A 381 -18.14 2.32 8.72
N VAL A 382 -19.13 3.04 9.26
CA VAL A 382 -20.51 3.03 8.74
C VAL A 382 -20.54 3.73 7.38
N LEU A 383 -19.91 4.90 7.31
CA LEU A 383 -19.74 5.71 6.10
C LEU A 383 -18.28 6.16 6.03
N PRO A 384 -17.76 6.47 4.82
CA PRO A 384 -16.42 7.02 4.68
C PRO A 384 -16.24 8.30 5.51
N ASP A 385 -15.04 8.52 6.07
CA ASP A 385 -14.78 9.58 7.05
C ASP A 385 -15.19 10.98 6.57
N TYR A 386 -14.92 11.28 5.30
CA TYR A 386 -15.27 12.56 4.67
C TYR A 386 -16.79 12.73 4.51
N VAL A 387 -17.54 11.65 4.28
CA VAL A 387 -18.99 11.68 4.20
C VAL A 387 -19.57 12.00 5.58
N VAL A 388 -19.06 11.37 6.63
CA VAL A 388 -19.47 11.66 8.02
C VAL A 388 -19.21 13.14 8.35
N GLY A 389 -18.03 13.67 7.97
CA GLY A 389 -17.70 15.09 8.13
C GLY A 389 -18.65 16.03 7.39
N LEU A 390 -18.99 15.72 6.13
CA LEU A 390 -19.94 16.51 5.33
C LEU A 390 -21.36 16.46 5.91
N VAL A 391 -21.83 15.28 6.32
CA VAL A 391 -23.14 15.13 6.97
C VAL A 391 -23.18 15.91 8.28
N MET A 392 -22.08 15.93 9.04
CA MET A 392 -21.98 16.73 10.25
C MET A 392 -22.10 18.24 9.98
N ILE A 393 -21.42 18.76 8.94
CA ILE A 393 -21.59 20.15 8.50
C ILE A 393 -23.04 20.44 8.09
N ILE A 394 -23.62 19.57 7.27
CA ILE A 394 -25.01 19.72 6.79
C ILE A 394 -25.96 19.72 7.99
N ALA A 395 -25.77 18.83 8.96
CA ALA A 395 -26.57 18.77 10.17
C ALA A 395 -26.44 20.04 11.02
N TRP A 396 -25.23 20.58 11.20
CA TRP A 396 -25.05 21.85 11.93
C TRP A 396 -25.82 23.02 11.29
N ILE A 397 -25.85 23.08 9.97
CA ILE A 397 -26.53 24.14 9.22
C ILE A 397 -28.04 23.93 9.23
N LEU A 398 -28.52 22.75 8.83
CA LEU A 398 -29.95 22.46 8.69
C LEU A 398 -30.67 22.45 10.04
N LEU A 399 -30.00 22.02 11.11
CA LEU A 399 -30.56 22.02 12.46
C LEU A 399 -30.28 23.34 13.21
N ALA A 400 -29.76 24.35 12.53
CA ALA A 400 -29.46 25.69 13.07
C ALA A 400 -28.61 25.67 14.35
N VAL A 401 -27.64 24.75 14.43
CA VAL A 401 -26.66 24.69 15.52
C VAL A 401 -25.67 25.85 15.40
N VAL A 402 -25.22 26.14 14.16
CA VAL A 402 -24.39 27.29 13.83
C VAL A 402 -24.74 27.86 12.43
N PRO A 403 -24.42 29.13 12.15
CA PRO A 403 -24.51 29.69 10.80
C PRO A 403 -23.61 28.97 9.77
N SER A 404 -23.96 29.04 8.50
CA SER A 404 -23.20 28.41 7.40
C SER A 404 -21.76 28.89 7.31
N GLU A 405 -21.51 30.17 7.60
CA GLU A 405 -20.18 30.77 7.57
C GLU A 405 -19.25 30.16 8.64
N VAL A 406 -19.83 29.80 9.79
CA VAL A 406 -19.11 29.15 10.89
C VAL A 406 -18.90 27.67 10.58
N ALA A 407 -19.93 26.99 10.07
CA ALA A 407 -19.83 25.58 9.72
C ALA A 407 -18.82 25.31 8.59
N LEU A 408 -18.71 26.23 7.63
CA LEU A 408 -17.81 26.12 6.46
C LEU A 408 -16.45 26.81 6.67
N SER A 409 -16.18 27.37 7.85
CA SER A 409 -14.96 28.16 8.09
C SER A 409 -13.67 27.38 7.81
N GLY A 410 -13.69 26.06 8.01
CA GLY A 410 -12.55 25.18 7.75
C GLY A 410 -12.08 25.16 6.30
N PHE A 411 -12.99 25.32 5.33
CA PHE A 411 -12.63 25.36 3.90
C PHE A 411 -11.97 26.67 3.47
N THR A 412 -12.06 27.71 4.30
CA THR A 412 -11.40 29.01 4.08
C THR A 412 -10.11 29.16 4.88
N ALA A 413 -9.76 28.17 5.70
CA ALA A 413 -8.63 28.26 6.62
C ALA A 413 -7.30 28.09 5.87
N SER A 414 -6.26 28.84 6.27
CA SER A 414 -4.89 28.69 5.74
C SER A 414 -4.37 27.22 5.74
N PRO A 415 -4.56 26.42 6.81
CA PRO A 415 -4.19 25.00 6.83
C PRO A 415 -4.86 24.13 5.75
N PHE A 416 -6.02 24.51 5.24
CA PHE A 416 -6.66 23.80 4.14
C PHE A 416 -5.85 23.97 2.84
N PHE A 417 -5.45 25.20 2.54
CA PHE A 417 -4.68 25.53 1.32
C PHE A 417 -3.23 25.04 1.37
N ILE A 418 -2.56 25.06 2.53
CA ILE A 418 -1.21 24.50 2.62
C ILE A 418 -1.20 23.01 2.31
N ILE A 419 -2.18 22.26 2.81
CA ILE A 419 -2.29 20.82 2.58
C ILE A 419 -2.57 20.54 1.10
N ILE A 420 -3.43 21.32 0.43
CA ILE A 420 -3.64 21.21 -1.03
C ILE A 420 -2.31 21.40 -1.78
N GLY A 421 -1.57 22.47 -1.48
CA GLY A 421 -0.30 22.77 -2.13
C GLY A 421 0.74 21.66 -1.92
N VAL A 422 0.90 21.20 -0.68
CA VAL A 422 1.86 20.15 -0.31
C VAL A 422 1.50 18.80 -0.93
N LEU A 423 0.23 18.40 -0.92
CA LEU A 423 -0.23 17.18 -1.60
C LEU A 423 -0.05 17.26 -3.12
N GLY A 424 -0.30 18.42 -3.72
CA GLY A 424 -0.09 18.62 -5.16
C GLY A 424 1.39 18.55 -5.56
N ILE A 425 2.29 19.15 -4.77
CA ILE A 425 3.75 19.02 -4.96
C ILE A 425 4.16 17.55 -4.83
N ALA A 426 3.64 16.84 -3.82
CA ALA A 426 3.93 15.43 -3.61
C ALA A 426 3.46 14.54 -4.77
N ALA A 427 2.25 14.76 -5.28
CA ALA A 427 1.70 14.02 -6.41
C ALA A 427 2.56 14.17 -7.68
N SER A 428 3.03 15.38 -7.96
CA SER A 428 3.96 15.64 -9.06
C SER A 428 5.31 14.95 -8.83
N LEU A 429 5.85 15.07 -7.61
CA LEU A 429 7.14 14.50 -7.23
C LEU A 429 7.17 12.97 -7.37
N GLN A 430 6.07 12.29 -7.04
CA GLN A 430 5.90 10.83 -7.18
C GLN A 430 5.91 10.33 -8.63
N SER A 431 5.65 11.21 -9.61
CA SER A 431 5.62 10.85 -11.04
C SER A 431 6.86 11.33 -11.82
N SER A 432 7.80 11.99 -11.14
CA SER A 432 8.86 12.79 -11.77
C SER A 432 10.15 12.04 -12.11
N GLY A 433 10.49 10.97 -11.39
CA GLY A 433 11.76 10.23 -11.44
C GLY A 433 12.65 10.51 -10.23
N LEU A 434 12.41 11.66 -9.58
CA LEU A 434 13.37 12.27 -8.67
C LEU A 434 13.55 11.45 -7.39
N LEU A 435 12.44 10.97 -6.81
CA LEU A 435 12.46 10.19 -5.56
C LEU A 435 13.19 8.86 -5.74
N PHE A 436 12.90 8.16 -6.83
CA PHE A 436 13.53 6.90 -7.16
C PHE A 436 15.04 7.10 -7.44
N ARG A 437 15.40 8.15 -8.21
CA ARG A 437 16.80 8.53 -8.44
C ARG A 437 17.52 8.84 -7.13
N LEU A 438 16.91 9.62 -6.24
CA LEU A 438 17.49 9.98 -4.95
C LEU A 438 17.73 8.73 -4.09
N ALA A 439 16.73 7.84 -4.02
CA ALA A 439 16.84 6.57 -3.29
C ALA A 439 18.04 5.74 -3.77
N LEU A 440 18.19 5.55 -5.09
CA LEU A 440 19.32 4.80 -5.66
C LEU A 440 20.68 5.46 -5.40
N HIS A 441 20.76 6.79 -5.48
CA HIS A 441 22.01 7.52 -5.17
C HIS A 441 22.41 7.43 -3.70
N VAL A 442 21.43 7.39 -2.79
CA VAL A 442 21.70 7.15 -1.37
C VAL A 442 22.17 5.72 -1.17
N LEU A 443 21.46 4.74 -1.75
CA LEU A 443 21.77 3.31 -1.64
C LEU A 443 23.17 2.96 -2.16
N ARG A 444 23.61 3.58 -3.26
CA ARG A 444 24.96 3.39 -3.84
C ARG A 444 26.10 3.71 -2.87
N ARG A 445 25.86 4.54 -1.86
CA ARG A 445 26.89 4.90 -0.85
C ARG A 445 27.07 3.86 0.24
N PHE A 446 26.15 2.89 0.34
CA PHE A 446 26.19 1.87 1.39
C PHE A 446 26.82 0.57 0.88
N PRO A 447 27.55 -0.16 1.73
CA PRO A 447 28.15 -1.41 1.33
C PRO A 447 27.06 -2.41 0.91
N LEU A 448 27.38 -3.29 -0.06
CA LEU A 448 26.52 -4.37 -0.57
C LEU A 448 26.40 -5.53 0.46
N THR A 449 26.26 -5.18 1.72
CA THR A 449 25.98 -6.11 2.82
C THR A 449 24.51 -5.99 3.19
N TYR A 450 23.91 -7.04 3.75
CA TYR A 450 22.56 -6.99 4.27
C TYR A 450 22.29 -5.77 5.18
N ARG A 451 23.16 -5.55 6.17
CA ARG A 451 23.04 -4.42 7.10
C ARG A 451 23.27 -3.07 6.41
N GLY A 452 24.20 -3.01 5.46
CA GLY A 452 24.48 -1.80 4.68
C GLY A 452 23.29 -1.39 3.83
N GLN A 453 22.72 -2.34 3.07
CA GLN A 453 21.55 -2.09 2.23
C GLN A 453 20.29 -1.80 3.05
N ALA A 454 20.05 -2.52 4.15
CA ALA A 454 18.97 -2.20 5.08
C ALA A 454 19.12 -0.79 5.68
N LEU A 455 20.33 -0.40 6.08
CA LEU A 455 20.59 0.95 6.61
C LEU A 455 20.41 2.02 5.53
N GLY A 456 20.87 1.75 4.30
CA GLY A 456 20.67 2.62 3.15
C GLY A 456 19.19 2.81 2.80
N LEU A 457 18.38 1.75 2.87
CA LEU A 457 16.92 1.82 2.71
C LEU A 457 16.26 2.64 3.81
N ALA A 458 16.62 2.40 5.08
CA ALA A 458 16.07 3.13 6.20
C ALA A 458 16.41 4.63 6.11
N LEU A 459 17.67 4.98 5.83
CA LEU A 459 18.12 6.37 5.73
C LEU A 459 17.57 7.09 4.50
N SER A 460 17.51 6.41 3.35
CA SER A 460 16.88 6.97 2.15
C SER A 460 15.39 7.23 2.38
N GLY A 461 14.69 6.29 3.03
CA GLY A 461 13.30 6.45 3.42
C GLY A 461 13.07 7.63 4.36
N THR A 462 13.93 7.79 5.38
CA THR A 462 13.86 8.94 6.31
C THR A 462 14.03 10.26 5.57
N ALA A 463 15.02 10.33 4.67
CA ALA A 463 15.27 11.53 3.88
C ALA A 463 14.09 11.87 2.97
N ILE A 464 13.53 10.85 2.30
CA ILE A 464 12.38 11.00 1.41
C ILE A 464 11.11 11.40 2.18
N SER A 465 10.87 10.79 3.35
CA SER A 465 9.70 11.09 4.19
C SER A 465 9.66 12.54 4.66
N SER A 466 10.81 13.23 4.76
CA SER A 466 10.81 14.66 5.06
C SER A 466 10.11 15.52 3.99
N CYS A 467 10.04 15.01 2.76
CA CYS A 467 9.57 15.71 1.58
C CYS A 467 8.19 15.23 1.09
N ILE A 468 7.70 14.09 1.58
CA ILE A 468 6.45 13.47 1.11
C ILE A 468 5.41 13.45 2.25
N PRO A 469 4.27 14.15 2.11
CA PRO A 469 3.16 14.16 3.08
C PRO A 469 2.32 12.87 3.08
N ASP A 470 2.51 12.03 2.07
CA ASP A 470 1.82 10.75 1.90
C ASP A 470 2.75 9.57 2.19
N VAL A 471 2.71 9.15 3.45
CA VAL A 471 3.44 8.00 3.98
C VAL A 471 3.11 6.71 3.21
N THR A 472 1.86 6.56 2.78
CA THR A 472 1.38 5.31 2.16
C THR A 472 2.01 5.12 0.80
N SER A 473 1.97 6.15 -0.05
CA SER A 473 2.66 6.10 -1.35
C SER A 473 4.18 6.09 -1.21
N GLY A 474 4.73 6.84 -0.23
CA GLY A 474 6.17 6.82 0.06
C GLY A 474 6.70 5.42 0.33
N VAL A 475 6.00 4.65 1.17
CA VAL A 475 6.35 3.26 1.49
C VAL A 475 6.08 2.32 0.31
N ALA A 476 4.99 2.50 -0.44
CA ALA A 476 4.67 1.65 -1.59
C ALA A 476 5.74 1.73 -2.71
N LEU A 477 6.37 2.90 -2.88
CA LEU A 477 7.49 3.09 -3.82
C LEU A 477 8.70 2.21 -3.49
N ALA A 478 8.89 1.84 -2.23
CA ALA A 478 10.00 0.97 -1.82
C ALA A 478 9.81 -0.49 -2.26
N GLY A 479 8.57 -0.93 -2.52
CA GLY A 479 8.25 -2.32 -2.88
C GLY A 479 9.14 -2.91 -3.99
N PRO A 480 9.20 -2.31 -5.19
CA PRO A 480 10.09 -2.78 -6.25
C PRO A 480 11.57 -2.75 -5.88
N ILE A 481 12.02 -1.73 -5.13
CA ILE A 481 13.42 -1.62 -4.69
C ILE A 481 13.77 -2.79 -3.76
N ILE A 482 12.88 -3.14 -2.83
CA ILE A 482 13.08 -4.25 -1.89
C ILE A 482 13.14 -5.59 -2.61
N LEU A 483 12.26 -5.83 -3.59
CA LEU A 483 12.29 -7.07 -4.38
C LEU A 483 13.60 -7.18 -5.17
N ALA A 484 13.97 -6.12 -5.90
CA ALA A 484 15.22 -6.08 -6.65
C ALA A 484 16.46 -6.26 -5.75
N GLN A 485 16.48 -5.64 -4.56
CA GLN A 485 17.58 -5.79 -3.61
C GLN A 485 17.62 -7.17 -2.98
N SER A 486 16.47 -7.73 -2.63
CA SER A 486 16.38 -9.07 -2.06
C SER A 486 16.96 -10.08 -3.05
N GLU A 487 16.58 -9.98 -4.32
CA GLU A 487 17.12 -10.80 -5.40
C GLU A 487 18.63 -10.62 -5.58
N SER A 488 19.11 -9.37 -5.65
CA SER A 488 20.54 -9.04 -5.81
C SER A 488 21.42 -9.53 -4.66
N LEU A 489 20.88 -9.56 -3.43
CA LEU A 489 21.58 -10.06 -2.24
C LEU A 489 21.44 -11.58 -2.03
N GLY A 490 20.66 -12.25 -2.87
CA GLY A 490 20.45 -13.68 -2.81
C GLY A 490 19.32 -14.13 -1.87
N TYR A 491 18.47 -13.21 -1.41
CA TYR A 491 17.32 -13.47 -0.55
C TYR A 491 16.09 -13.84 -1.37
N GLY A 492 15.58 -15.06 -1.14
CA GLY A 492 14.36 -15.55 -1.78
C GLY A 492 13.08 -14.96 -1.18
N ARG A 493 11.95 -15.32 -1.79
CA ARG A 493 10.61 -14.92 -1.33
C ARG A 493 10.38 -15.30 0.13
N LEU A 494 9.78 -14.39 0.88
CA LEU A 494 9.43 -14.56 2.30
C LEU A 494 10.61 -14.94 3.20
N SER A 495 11.86 -14.75 2.75
CA SER A 495 13.04 -14.97 3.59
C SER A 495 13.15 -13.93 4.69
N ARG A 496 13.91 -14.23 5.74
CA ARG A 496 14.20 -13.28 6.83
C ARG A 496 14.98 -12.09 6.31
N GLY A 497 15.90 -12.29 5.36
CA GLY A 497 16.61 -11.18 4.70
C GLY A 497 15.67 -10.23 3.96
N SER A 498 14.77 -10.77 3.14
CA SER A 498 13.75 -9.98 2.44
C SER A 498 12.83 -9.25 3.42
N ALA A 499 12.35 -9.93 4.47
CA ALA A 499 11.49 -9.33 5.48
C ALA A 499 12.19 -8.20 6.24
N GLY A 500 13.48 -8.34 6.55
CA GLY A 500 14.23 -7.29 7.23
C GLY A 500 14.54 -6.09 6.33
N LEU A 501 14.79 -6.27 5.02
CA LEU A 501 14.85 -5.16 4.06
C LEU A 501 13.52 -4.41 3.97
N ALA A 502 12.41 -5.16 3.91
CA ALA A 502 11.08 -4.59 3.90
C ALA A 502 10.79 -3.79 5.18
N MET A 503 11.13 -4.32 6.35
CA MET A 503 10.93 -3.62 7.62
C MET A 503 11.89 -2.44 7.82
N ALA A 504 13.10 -2.48 7.23
CA ALA A 504 13.98 -1.31 7.17
C ALA A 504 13.37 -0.19 6.32
N ALA A 505 12.68 -0.53 5.22
CA ALA A 505 11.93 0.45 4.45
C ALA A 505 10.71 0.98 5.21
N VAL A 506 9.94 0.12 5.92
CA VAL A 506 8.85 0.59 6.79
C VAL A 506 9.38 1.51 7.90
N LEU A 507 10.57 1.24 8.45
CA LEU A 507 11.21 2.12 9.41
C LEU A 507 11.46 3.50 8.79
N GLY A 508 12.14 3.56 7.64
CA GLY A 508 12.53 4.81 6.99
C GLY A 508 11.36 5.58 6.38
N PHE A 509 10.63 4.96 5.46
CA PHE A 509 9.54 5.59 4.71
C PHE A 509 8.25 5.75 5.53
N GLY A 510 8.09 4.94 6.57
CA GLY A 510 6.88 4.89 7.40
C GLY A 510 7.10 5.52 8.76
N GLN A 511 7.81 4.81 9.64
CA GLN A 511 7.94 5.17 11.05
C GLN A 511 8.71 6.47 11.29
N MET A 512 9.58 6.89 10.39
CA MET A 512 10.28 8.18 10.52
C MET A 512 9.47 9.37 10.02
N SER A 513 8.36 9.14 9.31
CA SER A 513 7.55 10.22 8.75
C SER A 513 7.01 11.22 9.78
N PRO A 514 6.57 10.84 11.00
CA PRO A 514 5.95 11.81 11.92
C PRO A 514 6.94 12.80 12.53
N PHE A 515 8.25 12.56 12.41
CA PHE A 515 9.28 13.47 12.92
C PHE A 515 9.52 14.69 12.02
N PHE A 516 8.91 14.72 10.84
CA PHE A 516 8.90 15.87 9.94
C PHE A 516 7.48 16.40 9.83
N LEU A 517 7.26 17.70 10.02
CA LEU A 517 5.92 18.30 10.00
C LEU A 517 5.15 17.98 8.69
N THR A 518 5.85 17.97 7.56
CA THR A 518 5.30 17.62 6.23
C THR A 518 5.41 16.15 5.88
N GLY A 519 5.87 15.29 6.79
CA GLY A 519 6.10 13.88 6.50
C GLY A 519 4.85 13.01 6.60
N ALA A 520 3.82 13.46 7.31
CA ALA A 520 2.56 12.74 7.42
C ALA A 520 1.37 13.69 7.40
N ALA A 521 0.26 13.26 6.77
CA ALA A 521 -0.98 14.03 6.73
C ALA A 521 -1.55 14.26 8.15
N GLU A 522 -1.35 13.31 9.07
CA GLU A 522 -1.72 13.43 10.48
C GLU A 522 -1.01 14.60 11.17
N ASN A 523 0.26 14.86 10.83
CA ASN A 523 1.03 15.98 11.39
C ASN A 523 0.45 17.32 10.97
N LEU A 524 0.17 17.45 9.66
CA LEU A 524 -0.42 18.66 9.09
C LEU A 524 -1.84 18.90 9.61
N LEU A 525 -2.60 17.81 9.79
CA LEU A 525 -3.92 17.86 10.43
C LEU A 525 -3.82 18.36 11.87
N ALA A 526 -2.96 17.75 12.69
CA ALA A 526 -2.79 18.15 14.09
C ALA A 526 -2.36 19.62 14.18
N TRP A 527 -1.33 20.03 13.42
CA TRP A 527 -0.87 21.42 13.35
C TRP A 527 -1.98 22.38 12.88
N GLY A 528 -2.76 21.97 11.87
CA GLY A 528 -3.88 22.75 11.34
C GLY A 528 -5.03 22.94 12.33
N LEU A 529 -5.19 22.03 13.30
CA LEU A 529 -6.21 22.11 14.35
C LEU A 529 -5.77 22.89 15.59
N LEU A 530 -4.47 23.20 15.72
CA LEU A 530 -3.99 23.97 16.86
C LEU A 530 -4.55 25.39 16.87
N PRO A 531 -4.73 25.98 18.07
CA PRO A 531 -5.01 27.41 18.22
C PRO A 531 -3.93 28.24 17.51
N GLU A 532 -4.32 29.37 16.92
CA GLU A 532 -3.44 30.23 16.11
C GLU A 532 -2.18 30.65 16.86
N ALA A 533 -2.30 31.02 18.14
CA ALA A 533 -1.18 31.41 18.99
C ALA A 533 -0.16 30.27 19.18
N ALA A 534 -0.61 29.01 19.31
CA ALA A 534 0.25 27.85 19.42
C ALA A 534 0.89 27.50 18.06
N ARG A 535 0.11 27.62 16.98
CA ARG A 535 0.58 27.35 15.62
C ARG A 535 1.70 28.29 15.19
N ALA A 536 1.60 29.57 15.53
CA ALA A 536 2.60 30.59 15.21
C ALA A 536 3.96 30.33 15.87
N GLN A 537 3.99 29.61 16.99
CA GLN A 537 5.21 29.25 17.72
C GLN A 537 5.88 27.99 17.14
N ILE A 538 5.13 27.15 16.42
CA ILE A 538 5.62 25.90 15.85
C ILE A 538 6.06 26.12 14.40
N SER A 539 7.36 26.33 14.22
CA SER A 539 8.00 26.33 12.90
C SER A 539 8.38 24.91 12.44
N TRP A 540 8.57 24.72 11.14
CA TRP A 540 9.10 23.46 10.57
C TRP A 540 10.43 23.05 11.20
N GLY A 541 11.34 24.00 11.36
CA GLY A 541 12.64 23.77 12.02
C GLY A 541 12.49 23.46 13.51
N GLY A 542 11.59 24.16 14.20
CA GLY A 542 11.27 23.90 15.61
C GLY A 542 10.69 22.50 15.83
N TRP A 543 9.80 22.03 14.95
CA TRP A 543 9.26 20.68 14.98
C TRP A 543 10.38 19.63 14.85
N ALA A 544 11.21 19.76 13.81
CA ALA A 544 12.29 18.80 13.55
C ALA A 544 13.31 18.78 14.70
N LEU A 545 13.63 19.94 15.27
CA LEU A 545 14.53 20.06 16.42
C LEU A 545 13.94 19.37 17.66
N ALA A 546 12.69 19.66 18.01
CA ALA A 546 12.00 19.04 19.14
C ALA A 546 11.82 17.52 18.97
N ALA A 547 11.65 17.05 17.72
CA ALA A 547 11.51 15.64 17.38
C ALA A 547 12.84 14.85 17.43
N LEU A 548 14.01 15.52 17.44
CA LEU A 548 15.30 14.89 17.18
C LEU A 548 15.64 13.70 18.11
N PRO A 549 15.52 13.80 19.45
CA PRO A 549 15.82 12.65 20.32
C PRO A 549 14.83 11.50 20.10
N LEU A 550 13.56 11.84 19.86
CA LEU A 550 12.48 10.89 19.61
C LEU A 550 12.75 10.11 18.32
N ALA A 551 13.13 10.83 17.25
CA ALA A 551 13.52 10.28 15.97
C ALA A 551 14.76 9.40 16.08
N LEU A 552 15.80 9.85 16.77
CA LEU A 552 17.05 9.13 16.91
C LEU A 552 16.86 7.80 17.65
N VAL A 553 16.16 7.80 18.79
CA VAL A 553 15.89 6.58 19.55
C VAL A 553 15.01 5.63 18.74
N THR A 554 13.96 6.15 18.10
CA THR A 554 13.06 5.33 17.27
C THR A 554 13.80 4.72 16.08
N PHE A 555 14.67 5.48 15.41
CA PHE A 555 15.47 5.01 14.28
C PHE A 555 16.48 3.94 14.74
N VAL A 556 17.29 4.23 15.75
CA VAL A 556 18.35 3.32 16.22
C VAL A 556 17.74 2.04 16.80
N SER A 557 16.79 2.15 17.72
CA SER A 557 16.15 0.99 18.34
C SER A 557 15.30 0.21 17.35
N GLY A 558 14.59 0.88 16.43
CA GLY A 558 13.83 0.24 15.36
C GLY A 558 14.72 -0.51 14.37
N PHE A 559 15.86 0.07 13.99
CA PHE A 559 16.83 -0.57 13.11
C PHE A 559 17.47 -1.78 13.79
N VAL A 560 17.91 -1.63 15.04
CA VAL A 560 18.45 -2.74 15.84
C VAL A 560 17.42 -3.85 16.01
N ALA A 561 16.18 -3.53 16.37
CA ALA A 561 15.10 -4.50 16.48
C ALA A 561 14.86 -5.23 15.15
N THR A 562 14.85 -4.51 14.04
CA THR A 562 14.73 -5.11 12.69
C THR A 562 15.87 -6.10 12.43
N MET A 563 17.12 -5.73 12.71
CA MET A 563 18.28 -6.60 12.51
C MET A 563 18.30 -7.82 13.47
N LEU A 564 17.74 -7.68 14.67
CA LEU A 564 17.65 -8.75 15.67
C LEU A 564 16.53 -9.75 15.34
N PHE A 565 15.36 -9.27 14.93
CA PHE A 565 14.25 -10.14 14.55
C PHE A 565 14.46 -10.77 13.17
N PHE A 566 15.18 -10.09 12.28
CA PHE A 566 15.44 -10.53 10.92
C PHE A 566 16.95 -10.58 10.64
N PRO A 567 17.71 -11.47 11.29
CA PRO A 567 19.10 -11.69 10.89
C PRO A 567 19.13 -12.29 9.49
N ALA A 568 20.13 -11.88 8.69
CA ALA A 568 20.41 -12.52 7.40
C ALA A 568 20.67 -14.01 7.61
N GLU A 569 20.02 -14.86 6.83
CA GLU A 569 20.19 -16.31 6.93
C GLU A 569 21.56 -16.75 6.42
N PHE A 570 22.12 -16.02 5.45
CA PHE A 570 23.41 -16.29 4.81
C PHE A 570 24.14 -14.98 4.48
N PRO A 571 25.48 -15.01 4.39
CA PRO A 571 26.24 -13.87 3.87
C PRO A 571 25.78 -13.56 2.42
N PRO A 572 25.65 -12.28 2.06
CA PRO A 572 25.09 -11.89 0.77
C PRO A 572 26.00 -12.33 -0.38
N THR A 573 25.40 -12.92 -1.41
CA THR A 573 26.07 -13.23 -2.68
C THR A 573 25.79 -12.10 -3.65
N VAL A 574 26.74 -11.16 -3.74
CA VAL A 574 26.54 -9.89 -4.43
C VAL A 574 26.83 -10.02 -5.92
N SER A 575 25.90 -9.59 -6.76
CA SER A 575 26.18 -9.14 -8.12
C SER A 575 26.30 -7.60 -8.17
N PRO A 576 27.51 -7.02 -8.32
CA PRO A 576 27.74 -5.57 -8.25
C PRO A 576 27.11 -4.73 -9.39
N GLY A 577 26.25 -5.31 -10.23
CA GLY A 577 25.81 -4.68 -11.47
C GLY A 577 24.40 -4.10 -11.46
N LEU A 578 23.50 -4.54 -10.57
CA LEU A 578 22.07 -4.23 -10.73
C LEU A 578 21.73 -2.76 -10.44
N ILE A 579 22.30 -2.18 -9.37
CA ILE A 579 22.06 -0.76 -9.01
C ILE A 579 22.68 0.16 -10.07
N GLU A 580 23.91 -0.12 -10.50
CA GLU A 580 24.59 0.58 -11.59
C GLU A 580 23.78 0.52 -12.88
N THR A 581 23.28 -0.66 -13.26
CA THR A 581 22.41 -0.87 -14.43
C THR A 581 21.12 -0.04 -14.33
N GLN A 582 20.48 0.00 -13.16
CA GLN A 582 19.27 0.80 -12.93
C GLN A 582 19.53 2.32 -13.00
N ILE A 583 20.66 2.79 -12.46
CA ILE A 583 21.05 4.21 -12.52
C ILE A 583 21.41 4.59 -13.96
N GLU A 584 22.11 3.73 -14.69
CA GLU A 584 22.42 3.94 -16.10
C GLU A 584 21.16 3.98 -16.97
N ALA A 585 20.20 3.09 -16.70
CA ALA A 585 18.90 3.07 -17.37
C ALA A 585 18.09 4.36 -17.13
N LEU A 586 18.23 5.00 -15.96
CA LEU A 586 17.58 6.28 -15.65
C LEU A 586 18.15 7.46 -16.46
N GLY A 587 19.34 7.34 -17.04
CA GLY A 587 19.95 8.37 -17.88
C GLY A 587 20.07 9.75 -17.22
N ARG A 588 20.05 10.82 -18.03
CA ARG A 588 20.12 12.22 -17.57
C ARG A 588 18.81 12.65 -16.90
N PRO A 589 18.86 13.53 -15.87
CA PRO A 589 17.66 14.02 -15.20
C PRO A 589 16.68 14.64 -16.19
N SER A 590 15.42 14.23 -16.10
CA SER A 590 14.37 14.77 -16.95
C SER A 590 14.00 16.20 -16.55
N ARG A 591 13.34 16.94 -17.45
CA ARG A 591 12.76 18.26 -17.13
C ARG A 591 11.83 18.17 -15.91
N ALA A 592 11.07 17.09 -15.78
CA ALA A 592 10.17 16.87 -14.65
C ALA A 592 10.93 16.75 -13.33
N GLU A 593 12.06 16.03 -13.31
CA GLU A 593 12.90 15.89 -12.11
C GLU A 593 13.47 17.23 -11.67
N LEU A 594 14.02 18.01 -12.61
CA LEU A 594 14.66 19.29 -12.31
C LEU A 594 13.67 20.32 -11.76
N VAL A 595 12.50 20.45 -12.39
CA VAL A 595 11.47 21.41 -11.95
C VAL A 595 10.87 20.99 -10.61
N ASN A 596 10.57 19.70 -10.40
CA ASN A 596 10.08 19.22 -9.10
C ASN A 596 11.11 19.45 -7.99
N GLY A 597 12.39 19.19 -8.25
CA GLY A 597 13.46 19.47 -7.30
C GLY A 597 13.59 20.96 -6.98
N ALA A 598 13.48 21.83 -7.99
CA ALA A 598 13.51 23.28 -7.80
C ALA A 598 12.31 23.80 -7.00
N VAL A 599 11.10 23.33 -7.30
CA VAL A 599 9.86 23.70 -6.58
C VAL A 599 9.93 23.25 -5.12
N LEU A 600 10.38 22.01 -4.88
CA LEU A 600 10.54 21.48 -3.52
C LEU A 600 11.56 22.32 -2.72
N LEU A 601 12.72 22.62 -3.31
CA LEU A 601 13.75 23.44 -2.66
C LEU A 601 13.23 24.86 -2.37
N ALA A 602 12.53 25.48 -3.32
CA ALA A 602 11.94 26.80 -3.15
C ALA A 602 10.87 26.82 -2.04
N ALA A 603 10.02 25.78 -1.97
CA ALA A 603 9.01 25.65 -0.92
C ALA A 603 9.66 25.51 0.47
N MET A 604 10.69 24.66 0.59
CA MET A 604 11.43 24.49 1.85
C MET A 604 12.09 25.80 2.30
N LEU A 605 12.77 26.51 1.38
CA LEU A 605 13.38 27.80 1.68
C LEU A 605 12.33 28.85 2.08
N GLY A 606 11.17 28.86 1.42
CA GLY A 606 10.05 29.74 1.76
C GLY A 606 9.48 29.48 3.17
N TRP A 607 9.32 28.21 3.56
CA TRP A 607 8.86 27.90 4.92
C TRP A 607 9.89 28.23 6.00
N ILE A 608 11.18 27.97 5.73
CA ILE A 608 12.28 28.30 6.66
C ILE A 608 12.42 29.81 6.81
N SER A 609 12.26 30.57 5.72
CA SER A 609 12.36 32.04 5.74
C SER A 609 11.06 32.75 6.13
N GLY A 610 9.97 32.00 6.35
CA GLY A 610 8.65 32.48 6.78
C GLY A 610 8.67 33.58 7.84
N PRO A 611 9.40 33.39 8.97
CA PRO A 611 9.48 34.41 10.03
C PRO A 611 10.07 35.76 9.60
N TYR A 612 10.85 35.82 8.50
CA TYR A 612 11.50 37.04 8.04
C TYR A 612 10.67 37.84 7.05
N HIS A 613 9.89 37.17 6.20
CA HIS A 613 9.09 37.82 5.14
C HIS A 613 7.58 37.84 5.44
N GLY A 614 7.11 37.11 6.45
CA GLY A 614 5.71 37.12 6.90
C GLY A 614 4.70 36.54 5.90
N VAL A 615 5.16 35.79 4.90
CA VAL A 615 4.26 35.15 3.92
C VAL A 615 3.78 33.84 4.52
N ASP A 616 2.46 33.68 4.60
CA ASP A 616 1.84 32.46 5.09
C ASP A 616 2.27 31.24 4.24
N ALA A 617 2.62 30.15 4.93
CA ALA A 617 3.17 28.95 4.35
C ALA A 617 2.23 28.26 3.33
N ALA A 618 0.92 28.48 3.45
CA ALA A 618 -0.06 28.00 2.48
C ALA A 618 0.17 28.61 1.09
N TRP A 619 0.49 29.90 1.02
CA TRP A 619 0.70 30.58 -0.25
C TRP A 619 2.03 30.20 -0.90
N VAL A 620 3.04 29.85 -0.10
CA VAL A 620 4.29 29.24 -0.60
C VAL A 620 3.98 27.89 -1.27
N ALA A 621 3.22 27.02 -0.60
CA ALA A 621 2.85 25.71 -1.13
C ALA A 621 1.96 25.82 -2.39
N MET A 622 0.96 26.70 -2.36
CA MET A 622 0.07 26.95 -3.50
C MET A 622 0.79 27.54 -4.71
N SER A 623 1.79 28.39 -4.49
CA SER A 623 2.65 28.91 -5.57
C SER A 623 3.46 27.78 -6.21
N GLY A 624 4.02 26.87 -5.40
CA GLY A 624 4.71 25.68 -5.91
C GLY A 624 3.79 24.80 -6.76
N LEU A 625 2.57 24.53 -6.28
CA LEU A 625 1.55 23.81 -7.05
C LEU A 625 1.19 24.52 -8.36
N ALA A 626 1.02 25.84 -8.34
CA ALA A 626 0.74 26.63 -9.53
C ALA A 626 1.87 26.53 -10.57
N VAL A 627 3.13 26.55 -10.14
CA VAL A 627 4.30 26.34 -11.03
C VAL A 627 4.26 24.96 -11.67
N LEU A 628 3.94 23.91 -10.91
CA LEU A 628 3.87 22.53 -11.43
C LEU A 628 2.75 22.34 -12.45
N LEU A 629 1.58 22.94 -12.18
CA LEU A 629 0.44 22.97 -13.12
C LEU A 629 0.79 23.75 -14.39
N ALA A 630 1.41 24.93 -14.25
CA ALA A 630 1.82 25.76 -15.38
C ALA A 630 2.92 25.10 -16.23
N ALA A 631 3.77 24.28 -15.61
CA ALA A 631 4.81 23.52 -16.28
C ALA A 631 4.31 22.24 -16.99
N ASP A 632 3.00 21.93 -16.90
CA ASP A 632 2.38 20.70 -17.40
C ASP A 632 3.02 19.42 -16.85
N LEU A 633 3.55 19.51 -15.62
CA LEU A 633 4.14 18.36 -14.91
C LEU A 633 3.13 17.61 -14.06
N LEU A 634 2.00 18.25 -13.79
CA LEU A 634 0.86 17.66 -13.12
C LEU A 634 -0.36 17.79 -14.04
N ASP A 635 -0.54 16.82 -14.94
CA ASP A 635 -1.66 16.81 -15.87
C ASP A 635 -3.00 16.66 -15.13
N ARG A 636 -4.13 16.89 -15.84
CA ARG A 636 -5.46 16.86 -15.22
C ARG A 636 -5.78 15.52 -14.55
N ALA A 637 -5.31 14.42 -15.13
CA ALA A 637 -5.55 13.08 -14.59
C ALA A 637 -4.76 12.87 -13.28
N THR A 638 -3.49 13.27 -13.26
CA THR A 638 -2.57 13.19 -12.13
C THR A 638 -2.97 14.16 -11.02
N PHE A 639 -3.47 15.35 -11.33
CA PHE A 639 -4.04 16.29 -10.35
C PHE A 639 -5.28 15.70 -9.64
N ARG A 640 -6.18 15.06 -10.40
CA ARG A 640 -7.38 14.42 -9.84
C ARG A 640 -7.05 13.16 -9.05
N ALA A 641 -6.14 12.34 -9.53
CA ALA A 641 -5.83 11.04 -8.94
C ALA A 641 -4.77 11.10 -7.82
N GLY A 642 -3.83 12.04 -7.90
CA GLY A 642 -2.70 12.15 -6.98
C GLY A 642 -2.95 13.03 -5.76
N ILE A 643 -3.97 13.91 -5.80
CA ILE A 643 -4.41 14.66 -4.63
C ILE A 643 -5.51 13.89 -3.90
N TYR A 644 -5.40 13.82 -2.58
CA TYR A 644 -6.33 13.11 -1.71
C TYR A 644 -7.57 13.98 -1.43
N TRP A 645 -8.46 14.09 -2.41
CA TRP A 645 -9.67 14.92 -2.31
C TRP A 645 -10.58 14.52 -1.16
N ASP A 646 -10.72 13.22 -0.90
CA ASP A 646 -11.49 12.67 0.22
C ASP A 646 -10.97 13.22 1.56
N PHE A 647 -9.64 13.20 1.74
CA PHE A 647 -8.98 13.77 2.92
C PHE A 647 -9.18 15.28 3.01
N LEU A 648 -9.14 16.02 1.89
CA LEU A 648 -9.37 17.46 1.89
C LEU A 648 -10.79 17.81 2.37
N PHE A 649 -11.82 17.08 1.92
CA PHE A 649 -13.19 17.31 2.39
C PHE A 649 -13.35 16.98 3.88
N TYR A 650 -12.77 15.86 4.33
CA TYR A 650 -12.70 15.52 5.75
C TYR A 650 -12.00 16.62 6.56
N LEU A 651 -10.82 17.05 6.12
CA LEU A 651 -10.03 18.10 6.74
C LEU A 651 -10.82 19.40 6.84
N GLY A 652 -11.49 19.83 5.76
CA GLY A 652 -12.33 21.03 5.77
C GLY A 652 -13.43 20.95 6.84
N ALA A 653 -14.08 19.80 6.97
CA ALA A 653 -15.10 19.56 8.00
C ALA A 653 -14.55 19.62 9.42
N VAL A 654 -13.41 18.98 9.67
CA VAL A 654 -12.80 18.94 11.01
C VAL A 654 -12.13 20.27 11.36
N LEU A 655 -11.52 20.98 10.41
CA LEU A 655 -11.05 22.35 10.63
C LEU A 655 -12.24 23.26 10.97
N GLY A 656 -13.38 23.09 10.32
CA GLY A 656 -14.64 23.80 10.63
C GLY A 656 -15.11 23.55 12.06
N LEU A 657 -14.95 22.32 12.57
CA LEU A 657 -15.28 21.96 13.95
C LEU A 657 -14.61 22.90 14.97
N THR A 658 -13.38 23.35 14.73
CA THR A 658 -12.70 24.29 15.65
C THR A 658 -13.44 25.63 15.77
N GLY A 659 -13.99 26.14 14.67
CA GLY A 659 -14.83 27.35 14.65
C GLY A 659 -16.17 27.11 15.33
N VAL A 660 -16.79 25.95 15.06
CA VAL A 660 -18.05 25.52 15.68
C VAL A 660 -17.90 25.42 17.20
N VAL A 661 -16.90 24.69 17.71
CA VAL A 661 -16.60 24.53 19.15
C VAL A 661 -16.57 25.87 19.87
N ARG A 662 -15.84 26.85 19.31
CA ARG A 662 -15.71 28.20 19.89
C ARG A 662 -17.03 28.97 19.83
N HIS A 663 -17.76 28.87 18.72
CA HIS A 663 -19.02 29.57 18.54
C HIS A 663 -20.09 29.10 19.54
N VAL A 664 -20.16 27.80 19.81
CA VAL A 664 -21.14 27.23 20.74
C VAL A 664 -20.68 27.22 22.20
N GLY A 665 -19.45 27.68 22.49
CA GLY A 665 -18.89 27.79 23.84
C GLY A 665 -18.49 26.46 24.49
N VAL A 666 -18.30 25.39 23.70
CA VAL A 666 -17.89 24.07 24.18
C VAL A 666 -16.42 24.09 24.66
N ASP A 667 -15.56 24.91 24.04
CA ASP A 667 -14.16 25.07 24.45
C ASP A 667 -14.03 25.47 25.93
N ARG A 668 -14.79 26.47 26.37
CA ARG A 668 -14.78 26.95 27.76
C ARG A 668 -15.30 25.89 28.71
N TRP A 669 -16.40 25.23 28.35
CA TRP A 669 -17.00 24.18 29.17
C TRP A 669 -16.04 22.99 29.38
N ILE A 670 -15.34 22.55 28.34
CA ILE A 670 -14.34 21.48 28.43
C ILE A 670 -13.19 21.88 29.36
N ILE A 671 -12.70 23.12 29.25
CA ILE A 671 -11.64 23.64 30.11
C ILE A 671 -12.09 23.63 31.57
N ASP A 672 -13.27 24.13 31.89
CA ASP A 672 -13.79 24.18 33.26
C ASP A 672 -13.97 22.78 33.86
N LEU A 673 -14.43 21.82 33.04
CA LEU A 673 -14.62 20.43 33.46
C LEU A 673 -13.29 19.71 33.76
N LEU A 674 -12.29 19.90 32.90
CA LEU A 674 -11.07 19.08 32.91
C LEU A 674 -9.91 19.72 33.68
N THR A 675 -9.88 21.03 33.87
CA THR A 675 -8.85 21.73 34.66
C THR A 675 -8.61 21.10 36.05
N PRO A 676 -9.63 20.79 36.88
CA PRO A 676 -9.40 20.18 38.20
C PRO A 676 -8.86 18.75 38.10
N MET A 677 -9.19 18.00 37.05
CA MET A 677 -8.68 16.65 36.82
C MET A 677 -7.23 16.64 36.34
N LEU A 678 -6.78 17.74 35.73
CA LEU A 678 -5.46 17.86 35.10
C LEU A 678 -4.44 18.60 35.96
N ALA A 679 -4.88 19.34 36.98
CA ALA A 679 -3.98 19.95 37.97
C ALA A 679 -2.98 18.95 38.62
N PRO A 680 -3.35 17.68 38.94
CA PRO A 680 -2.40 16.67 39.42
C PRO A 680 -1.44 16.17 38.33
N LEU A 681 -1.84 16.22 37.07
CA LEU A 681 -1.04 15.77 35.91
C LEU A 681 0.01 16.80 35.50
N ALA A 682 -0.26 18.09 35.73
CA ALA A 682 0.70 19.18 35.58
C ALA A 682 1.95 19.01 36.46
N ALA A 683 1.84 18.30 37.59
CA ALA A 683 2.96 18.02 38.49
C ALA A 683 3.98 17.01 37.89
N SER A 684 3.61 16.27 36.83
CA SER A 684 4.53 15.35 36.16
C SER A 684 4.28 15.25 34.64
N PRO A 685 4.62 16.29 33.86
CA PRO A 685 4.35 16.36 32.42
C PRO A 685 4.88 15.14 31.65
N GLY A 686 6.07 14.64 32.03
CA GLY A 686 6.65 13.45 31.41
C GLY A 686 5.81 12.17 31.59
N ARG A 687 5.18 11.98 32.75
CA ARG A 687 4.28 10.83 32.99
C ARG A 687 2.98 10.99 32.21
N PHE A 688 2.47 12.21 32.11
CA PHE A 688 1.31 12.52 31.30
C PHE A 688 1.53 12.16 29.82
N LEU A 689 2.68 12.53 29.23
CA LEU A 689 3.02 12.18 27.85
C LEU A 689 3.10 10.66 27.62
N LEU A 690 3.71 9.91 28.54
CA LEU A 690 3.77 8.44 28.46
C LEU A 690 2.38 7.79 28.60
N MET A 691 1.56 8.28 29.52
CA MET A 691 0.17 7.83 29.67
C MET A 691 -0.65 8.12 28.41
N MET A 692 -0.47 9.29 27.80
CA MET A 692 -1.15 9.65 26.56
C MET A 692 -0.80 8.70 25.42
N ALA A 693 0.47 8.32 25.28
CA ALA A 693 0.88 7.33 24.28
C ALA A 693 0.17 5.98 24.47
N LEU A 694 0.03 5.51 25.72
CA LEU A 694 -0.72 4.28 26.03
C LEU A 694 -2.22 4.40 25.72
N VAL A 695 -2.82 5.55 26.03
CA VAL A 695 -4.22 5.83 25.68
C VAL A 695 -4.42 5.81 24.17
N ILE A 696 -3.50 6.42 23.41
CA ILE A 696 -3.53 6.41 21.94
C ILE A 696 -3.41 4.98 21.42
N PHE A 697 -2.46 4.18 21.93
CA PHE A 697 -2.32 2.77 21.54
C PHE A 697 -3.60 1.97 21.76
N ALA A 698 -4.26 2.15 22.91
CA ALA A 698 -5.53 1.49 23.20
C ALA A 698 -6.65 1.98 22.28
N ALA A 699 -6.77 3.30 22.08
CA ALA A 699 -7.77 3.91 21.23
C ALA A 699 -7.64 3.47 19.77
N ARG A 700 -6.42 3.23 19.29
CA ARG A 700 -6.15 2.75 17.91
C ARG A 700 -6.72 1.38 17.60
N PHE A 701 -7.13 0.57 18.58
CA PHE A 701 -7.85 -0.69 18.34
C PHE A 701 -9.30 -0.48 17.87
N VAL A 702 -9.84 0.72 18.06
CA VAL A 702 -11.24 1.04 17.75
C VAL A 702 -11.31 2.20 16.76
N LEU A 703 -10.47 3.21 16.93
CA LEU A 703 -10.52 4.44 16.16
C LEU A 703 -9.44 4.48 15.07
N PRO A 704 -9.80 4.94 13.85
CA PRO A 704 -8.83 5.26 12.80
C PRO A 704 -7.89 6.42 13.20
N SER A 705 -6.78 6.60 12.47
CA SER A 705 -5.74 7.60 12.83
C SER A 705 -6.26 9.03 12.76
N PHE A 706 -6.90 9.41 11.64
CA PHE A 706 -7.41 10.78 11.44
C PHE A 706 -8.45 11.22 12.48
N PRO A 707 -9.52 10.45 12.77
CA PRO A 707 -10.47 10.79 13.83
C PRO A 707 -9.82 10.93 15.20
N LEU A 708 -8.90 10.03 15.55
CA LEU A 708 -8.23 10.05 16.85
C LEU A 708 -7.34 11.29 17.01
N VAL A 709 -6.52 11.60 16.00
CA VAL A 709 -5.67 12.81 16.01
C VAL A 709 -6.52 14.07 16.08
N SER A 710 -7.62 14.11 15.33
CA SER A 710 -8.56 15.24 15.33
C SER A 710 -9.14 15.47 16.73
N LEU A 711 -9.72 14.41 17.32
CA LEU A 711 -10.37 14.47 18.61
C LEU A 711 -9.41 14.89 19.72
N LEU A 712 -8.22 14.27 19.79
CA LEU A 712 -7.25 14.56 20.84
C LEU A 712 -6.59 15.93 20.66
N THR A 713 -6.39 16.40 19.43
CA THR A 713 -5.85 17.75 19.20
C THR A 713 -6.83 18.83 19.62
N ILE A 714 -8.13 18.65 19.32
CA ILE A 714 -9.17 19.63 19.67
C ILE A 714 -9.43 19.62 21.19
N THR A 715 -9.41 18.45 21.81
CA THR A 715 -9.79 18.30 23.22
C THR A 715 -8.61 18.38 24.18
N VAL A 716 -7.58 17.55 24.02
CA VAL A 716 -6.51 17.39 25.02
C VAL A 716 -5.47 18.51 24.95
N VAL A 717 -5.08 18.92 23.74
CA VAL A 717 -3.96 19.87 23.57
C VAL A 717 -4.22 21.24 24.21
N PRO A 718 -5.38 21.89 24.03
CA PRO A 718 -5.65 23.17 24.69
C PRO A 718 -5.62 23.09 26.21
N ILE A 719 -6.01 21.95 26.77
CA ILE A 719 -6.09 21.79 28.22
C ILE A 719 -4.71 21.50 28.81
N ALA A 720 -3.88 20.73 28.10
CA ALA A 720 -2.47 20.57 28.46
C ALA A 720 -1.74 21.93 28.42
N ALA A 721 -2.04 22.77 27.43
CA ALA A 721 -1.52 24.14 27.36
C ALA A 721 -1.94 25.00 28.55
N GLY A 722 -3.21 24.92 28.97
CA GLY A 722 -3.71 25.58 30.19
C GLY A 722 -3.03 25.11 31.47
N ALA A 723 -2.49 23.88 31.48
CA ALA A 723 -1.72 23.31 32.58
C ALA A 723 -0.21 23.62 32.52
N GLY A 724 0.24 24.46 31.59
CA GLY A 724 1.64 24.85 31.42
C GLY A 724 2.52 23.86 30.64
N ILE A 725 1.91 22.89 29.94
CA ILE A 725 2.63 21.98 29.02
C ILE A 725 2.61 22.60 27.63
N ASP A 726 3.78 22.80 27.02
CA ASP A 726 3.82 23.30 25.65
C ASP A 726 3.08 22.33 24.69
N PRO A 727 2.28 22.83 23.73
CA PRO A 727 1.57 21.98 22.77
C PRO A 727 2.47 21.05 21.95
N LEU A 728 3.71 21.46 21.63
CA LEU A 728 4.57 20.76 20.68
C LEU A 728 4.96 19.33 21.13
N PRO A 729 5.48 19.08 22.35
CA PRO A 729 5.74 17.72 22.82
C PRO A 729 4.51 16.81 22.78
N LEU A 730 3.33 17.32 23.16
CA LEU A 730 2.10 16.54 23.17
C LEU A 730 1.64 16.18 21.75
N VAL A 731 1.71 17.14 20.83
CA VAL A 731 1.37 16.93 19.41
C VAL A 731 2.35 15.96 18.76
N LEU A 732 3.65 16.05 19.07
CA LEU A 732 4.64 15.07 18.62
C LEU A 732 4.32 13.67 19.12
N VAL A 733 3.99 13.52 20.41
CA VAL A 733 3.56 12.23 20.99
C VAL A 733 2.30 11.72 20.31
N LEU A 734 1.32 12.59 20.06
CA LEU A 734 0.08 12.22 19.37
C LEU A 734 0.35 11.68 17.96
N CYS A 735 1.10 12.44 17.17
CA CYS A 735 1.40 12.13 15.78
C CYS A 735 2.33 10.92 15.61
N THR A 736 3.16 10.62 16.61
CA THR A 736 4.05 9.46 16.58
C THR A 736 3.39 8.20 17.16
N ALA A 737 2.61 8.32 18.23
CA ALA A 737 1.94 7.16 18.83
C ALA A 737 0.84 6.60 17.91
N VAL A 738 0.20 7.43 17.10
CA VAL A 738 -0.85 7.00 16.17
C VAL A 738 -0.34 6.08 15.05
N THR A 739 0.96 6.17 14.70
CA THR A 739 1.61 5.36 13.66
C THR A 739 2.09 4.00 14.16
N VAL A 740 2.01 3.75 15.47
CA VAL A 740 2.25 2.41 16.02
C VAL A 740 1.09 1.50 15.64
N TRP A 741 1.43 0.28 15.23
CA TRP A 741 0.44 -0.71 14.83
C TRP A 741 0.72 -2.05 15.51
N PHE A 742 -0.34 -2.70 15.97
CA PHE A 742 -0.32 -4.03 16.57
C PHE A 742 -0.98 -5.05 15.65
N LEU A 743 -1.93 -4.59 14.83
CA LEU A 743 -2.68 -5.36 13.86
C LEU A 743 -2.53 -4.73 12.46
N PRO A 744 -2.50 -5.53 11.37
CA PRO A 744 -2.26 -5.03 10.02
C PRO A 744 -3.16 -3.87 9.58
N TYR A 745 -4.46 -3.91 9.90
CA TYR A 745 -5.42 -2.88 9.50
C TYR A 745 -5.11 -1.49 10.07
N GLN A 746 -4.33 -1.41 11.16
CA GLN A 746 -3.97 -0.15 11.80
C GLN A 746 -2.90 0.61 11.00
N SER A 747 -2.19 -0.02 10.06
CA SER A 747 -1.17 0.69 9.29
C SER A 747 -1.40 0.51 7.79
N THR A 748 -1.90 1.58 7.18
CA THR A 748 -2.16 1.65 5.73
C THR A 748 -0.87 1.56 4.93
N TYR A 749 0.20 2.24 5.35
CA TYR A 749 1.49 2.19 4.65
C TYR A 749 2.20 0.83 4.79
N TYR A 750 2.05 0.16 5.94
CA TYR A 750 2.52 -1.22 6.11
C TYR A 750 1.82 -2.17 5.12
N LEU A 751 0.49 -2.05 4.99
CA LEU A 751 -0.29 -2.82 4.03
C LEU A 751 0.07 -2.45 2.58
N ALA A 752 0.33 -1.17 2.30
CA ALA A 752 0.77 -0.73 0.99
C ALA A 752 2.11 -1.38 0.60
N LEU A 753 3.03 -1.55 1.54
CA LEU A 753 4.25 -2.32 1.27
C LEU A 753 3.97 -3.79 0.99
N TYR A 754 3.12 -4.40 1.81
CA TYR A 754 2.75 -5.80 1.69
C TYR A 754 2.14 -6.10 0.30
N PHE A 755 1.24 -5.25 -0.18
CA PHE A 755 0.62 -5.40 -1.50
C PHE A 755 1.53 -4.99 -2.65
N SER A 756 2.33 -3.92 -2.51
CA SER A 756 3.27 -3.49 -3.57
C SER A 756 4.41 -4.49 -3.81
N THR A 757 4.74 -5.30 -2.80
CA THR A 757 5.66 -6.44 -2.94
C THR A 757 4.97 -7.72 -3.40
N LYS A 758 3.68 -7.65 -3.79
CA LYS A 758 2.83 -8.79 -4.19
C LYS A 758 2.83 -9.92 -3.15
N GLU A 759 2.85 -9.57 -1.87
CA GLU A 759 2.90 -10.53 -0.76
C GLU A 759 4.18 -11.41 -0.78
N LYS A 760 5.21 -11.06 -1.57
CA LYS A 760 6.45 -11.86 -1.72
C LYS A 760 7.54 -11.50 -0.71
N ALA A 761 7.52 -10.28 -0.16
CA ALA A 761 8.63 -9.81 0.66
C ALA A 761 8.59 -10.32 2.11
N PHE A 762 7.41 -10.37 2.72
CA PHE A 762 7.19 -10.81 4.11
C PHE A 762 5.74 -11.24 4.34
N THR A 763 5.50 -11.95 5.44
CA THR A 763 4.15 -12.29 5.94
C THR A 763 3.80 -11.49 7.20
N HIS A 764 2.50 -11.34 7.50
CA HIS A 764 2.05 -10.71 8.74
C HIS A 764 2.55 -11.44 9.99
N GLY A 765 2.66 -12.77 9.94
CA GLY A 765 3.15 -13.59 11.05
C GLY A 765 4.60 -13.29 11.40
N GLN A 766 5.47 -13.11 10.40
CA GLN A 766 6.90 -12.82 10.58
C GLN A 766 7.13 -11.49 11.31
N VAL A 767 6.37 -10.46 10.96
CA VAL A 767 6.60 -9.07 11.42
C VAL A 767 5.79 -8.69 12.65
N ARG A 768 4.88 -9.54 13.12
CA ARG A 768 4.03 -9.26 14.28
C ARG A 768 4.84 -8.86 15.51
N LEU A 769 5.92 -9.58 15.84
CA LEU A 769 6.72 -9.25 17.04
C LEU A 769 7.43 -7.91 16.91
N LEU A 770 7.89 -7.55 15.70
CA LEU A 770 8.47 -6.23 15.44
C LEU A 770 7.41 -5.12 15.56
N ALA A 771 6.19 -5.35 15.06
CA ALA A 771 5.08 -4.40 15.19
C ALA A 771 4.80 -4.07 16.68
N TRP A 772 4.76 -5.10 17.53
CA TRP A 772 4.61 -4.92 18.97
C TRP A 772 5.83 -4.26 19.63
N SER A 773 7.06 -4.53 19.16
CA SER A 773 8.25 -3.89 19.70
C SER A 773 8.29 -2.39 19.43
N TYR A 774 7.69 -1.90 18.32
CA TYR A 774 7.56 -0.46 18.09
C TYR A 774 6.80 0.25 19.21
N GLY A 775 5.74 -0.35 19.77
CA GLY A 775 5.03 0.23 20.92
C GLY A 775 5.96 0.48 22.12
N LEU A 776 6.85 -0.47 22.44
CA LEU A 776 7.85 -0.30 23.49
C LEU A 776 8.93 0.72 23.09
N ILE A 777 9.42 0.67 21.85
CA ILE A 777 10.43 1.60 21.33
C ILE A 777 9.94 3.05 21.44
N TYR A 778 8.69 3.32 21.08
CA TYR A 778 8.12 4.66 21.19
C TYR A 778 8.00 5.13 22.64
N LEU A 779 7.58 4.27 23.58
CA LEU A 779 7.55 4.63 25.00
C LEU A 779 8.95 4.98 25.52
N LEU A 780 9.97 4.20 25.12
CA LEU A 780 11.36 4.49 25.46
C LEU A 780 11.85 5.78 24.80
N ALA A 781 11.48 6.03 23.55
CA ALA A 781 11.82 7.25 22.84
C ALA A 781 11.20 8.48 23.55
N ILE A 782 9.93 8.42 23.92
CA ILE A 782 9.25 9.51 24.65
C ILE A 782 9.97 9.75 25.99
N ALA A 783 10.28 8.68 26.72
CA ALA A 783 11.01 8.78 27.98
C ALA A 783 12.39 9.46 27.80
N ALA A 784 13.11 9.12 26.73
CA ALA A 784 14.40 9.71 26.39
C ALA A 784 14.30 11.16 25.90
N ALA A 785 13.18 11.58 25.33
CA ALA A 785 12.96 12.94 24.85
C ALA A 785 12.59 13.94 25.97
N ILE A 786 12.05 13.48 27.10
CA ILE A 786 11.62 14.34 28.22
C ILE A 786 12.74 15.28 28.73
N PRO A 787 13.97 14.81 29.02
CA PRO A 787 15.05 15.71 29.48
C PRO A 787 15.38 16.77 28.44
N TYR A 788 15.33 16.42 27.16
CA TYR A 788 15.61 17.34 26.06
C TYR A 788 14.52 18.41 25.92
N TRP A 789 13.25 18.03 26.04
CA TRP A 789 12.15 19.00 26.02
C TRP A 789 12.19 19.96 27.21
N ARG A 790 12.66 19.51 28.39
CA ARG A 790 12.96 20.42 29.52
C ARG A 790 14.08 21.40 29.20
N LEU A 791 15.15 20.95 28.55
CA LEU A 791 16.25 21.83 28.13
C LEU A 791 15.80 22.89 27.12
N LEU A 792 14.86 22.55 26.24
CA LEU A 792 14.26 23.49 25.29
C LEU A 792 13.20 24.40 25.94
N GLY A 793 12.88 24.21 27.22
CA GLY A 793 11.82 24.97 27.92
C GLY A 793 10.39 24.61 27.50
N LEU A 794 10.20 23.48 26.80
CA LEU A 794 8.88 23.00 26.36
C LEU A 794 8.13 22.25 27.47
N LEU A 795 8.86 21.79 28.49
CA LEU A 795 8.30 21.16 29.69
C LEU A 795 8.85 21.85 30.94
N PRO A 796 8.02 22.03 31.99
CA PRO A 796 8.48 22.53 33.28
C PRO A 796 9.34 21.54 34.07
#